data_AF-A0A835SSG6-F1
#
_entry.id   AF-A0A835SSG6-F1
#
_cell.length_a   1.000
_cell.length_b   1.000
_cell.length_c   1.000
_cell.angle_alpha   90.00
_cell.angle_beta   90.00
_cell.angle_gamma   90.00
#
_symmetry.space_group_name_H-M   'P 1'
#
loop_
_entity.id
_entity.type
_entity.pdbx_description
1 polymer ?
#
loop_
_entity_poly.entity_id
_entity_poly.type
_entity_poly.pdbx_seq_one_letter_code
_entity_poly.pdbx_strand_id
1 'polypeptide(L)'
;MRCRRASEKHIISALPALVVSALIKTGRSYTLRNVVPAVLAEVLRSQPPDHPLQGIKVLQLNGLDVRREAGAAVLLYDLLRLVVRWAATAGVPVKAAAWREALEVLADDTGSPGMCMRAGSALVAVLHGFEAPVLVLLDELQALLQPTVPRGGEQPLGVEGAGYIRDNVLRAILVDSPPSMLLAVTGSSMALVWTALGAMPVNGVAPLYQVHQVDLPSKSPPGAMERLLEHSLQRWRLQQHRKQVLRLLERAGDSPALFMTMVDRWDAAARPKNTDAFADAYIRSKLFREAQKEWMLGLAHWTDADRGRLLDMADPLIGADFEQDGIVDPSLWRFLRPNLKKTYSGRYYLADFTQRQLLRAVIDRGGKLRKSWTGLVGPGLTLAQLDFGWLLLHLGEVADYLLGLRRRPDINPDRIRGVKRLGKLLQDLATKAEEKLPPGDSVADRWEALNAFKQVLDSPYNAGSRRWYQDEGRGRKLKSHRDLLVFFLRMCRNVLAHLRPSDRRKRVAVNTVMALPALLDMPVLELAEQVRSGMSRLAPVTIKDAAAAADAEDEEWEEFEEGEDEDEYEEELEEDEWEELEAWGGGEKGSGRGGRAGGAATVCAIFGGRSANRSGCQISSSPWPPLSAPTLGRRSGPVAIRRTATAGVLLRANAHIHRVRVTAAYQAPPLIM
;
A
#
# COMPACT_ATOMS: atom_id res chain seq x y z
N MET A 1 -22.29 -2.12 -21.64
CA MET A 1 -22.77 -2.21 -23.05
C MET A 1 -21.67 -1.72 -23.97
N ARG A 2 -21.30 -2.50 -25.00
CA ARG A 2 -20.31 -2.12 -26.02
C ARG A 2 -21.02 -1.48 -27.21
N CYS A 3 -20.53 -0.31 -27.67
CA CYS A 3 -20.82 0.18 -29.01
C CYS A 3 -19.92 -0.56 -30.01
N ARG A 4 -20.52 -1.34 -30.90
CA ARG A 4 -19.90 -1.69 -32.18
C ARG A 4 -19.82 -0.42 -33.03
N ARG A 5 -18.63 0.00 -33.44
CA ARG A 5 -18.49 0.68 -34.74
C ARG A 5 -18.08 -0.37 -35.75
N ALA A 6 -19.09 -0.91 -36.43
CA ALA A 6 -18.90 -1.65 -37.66
C ALA A 6 -18.74 -0.62 -38.78
N SER A 7 -17.52 -0.19 -39.05
CA SER A 7 -17.16 0.42 -40.33
C SER A 7 -15.64 0.39 -40.46
N GLU A 8 -15.18 -0.15 -41.59
CA GLU A 8 -13.79 -0.25 -42.07
C GLU A 8 -13.03 -1.52 -41.64
N LYS A 9 -13.04 -2.49 -42.57
CA LYS A 9 -12.05 -3.57 -42.82
C LYS A 9 -11.26 -4.08 -41.59
N HIS A 10 -11.70 -5.23 -41.08
CA HIS A 10 -10.88 -6.21 -40.34
C HIS A 10 -9.98 -5.71 -39.21
N ILE A 11 -10.51 -4.93 -38.26
CA ILE A 11 -9.93 -4.85 -36.93
C ILE A 11 -11.01 -5.28 -35.93
N ILE A 12 -11.07 -6.57 -35.65
CA ILE A 12 -11.71 -7.05 -34.42
C ILE A 12 -10.77 -6.61 -33.30
N SER A 13 -11.05 -5.47 -32.65
CA SER A 13 -10.28 -5.08 -31.47
C SER A 13 -10.42 -6.16 -30.42
N ALA A 14 -9.30 -6.74 -29.98
CA ALA A 14 -9.23 -7.65 -28.85
C ALA A 14 -10.06 -7.13 -27.68
N LEU A 15 -10.68 -8.03 -26.92
CA LEU A 15 -11.47 -7.62 -25.78
C LEU A 15 -10.52 -7.16 -24.67
N PRO A 16 -10.66 -5.94 -24.13
CA PRO A 16 -9.79 -5.45 -23.08
C PRO A 16 -9.79 -6.40 -21.87
N ALA A 17 -8.60 -6.77 -21.38
CA ALA A 17 -8.49 -7.50 -20.13
C ALA A 17 -9.07 -6.69 -18.97
N LEU A 18 -9.72 -7.36 -18.04
CA LEU A 18 -10.26 -6.79 -16.81
C LEU A 18 -9.24 -6.90 -15.69
N VAL A 19 -8.75 -5.78 -15.17
CA VAL A 19 -7.87 -5.72 -14.00
C VAL A 19 -8.72 -5.41 -12.77
N VAL A 20 -8.84 -6.39 -11.87
CA VAL A 20 -9.43 -6.19 -10.54
C VAL A 20 -8.37 -5.56 -9.65
N SER A 21 -8.44 -4.24 -9.49
CA SER A 21 -7.43 -3.42 -8.82
C SER A 21 -7.94 -2.96 -7.46
N ALA A 22 -7.08 -2.99 -6.45
CA ALA A 22 -7.38 -2.45 -5.13
C ALA A 22 -6.14 -2.43 -4.25
N LEU A 23 -6.21 -1.79 -3.09
CA LEU A 23 -5.15 -1.86 -2.07
C LEU A 23 -5.21 -3.17 -1.26
N ILE A 24 -4.27 -3.36 -0.33
CA ILE A 24 -4.11 -4.59 0.45
C ILE A 24 -5.37 -4.91 1.26
N LYS A 25 -5.74 -6.20 1.35
CA LYS A 25 -6.93 -6.70 2.09
C LYS A 25 -8.26 -6.03 1.72
N THR A 26 -8.54 -5.92 0.43
CA THR A 26 -9.81 -5.42 -0.12
C THR A 26 -10.67 -6.50 -0.79
N GLY A 27 -10.21 -7.77 -0.82
CA GLY A 27 -10.98 -8.89 -1.35
C GLY A 27 -10.82 -9.13 -2.85
N ARG A 28 -9.68 -8.71 -3.43
CA ARG A 28 -9.34 -8.88 -4.86
C ARG A 28 -9.51 -10.31 -5.37
N SER A 29 -8.82 -11.28 -4.77
CA SER A 29 -8.88 -12.69 -5.19
C SER A 29 -10.27 -13.30 -5.04
N TYR A 30 -11.02 -12.91 -4.00
CA TYR A 30 -12.42 -13.35 -3.85
C TYR A 30 -13.30 -12.80 -4.98
N THR A 31 -13.14 -11.52 -5.31
CA THR A 31 -13.87 -10.87 -6.40
C THR A 31 -13.56 -11.55 -7.73
N LEU A 32 -12.28 -11.79 -8.02
CA LEU A 32 -11.87 -12.46 -9.25
C LEU A 32 -12.48 -13.87 -9.37
N ARG A 33 -12.38 -14.68 -8.31
CA ARG A 33 -12.78 -16.10 -8.36
C ARG A 33 -14.29 -16.33 -8.29
N ASN A 34 -15.03 -15.47 -7.60
CA ASN A 34 -16.45 -15.71 -7.30
C ASN A 34 -17.36 -14.67 -7.95
N VAL A 35 -17.03 -13.39 -7.83
CA VAL A 35 -17.93 -12.31 -8.29
C VAL A 35 -17.87 -12.17 -9.81
N VAL A 36 -16.69 -12.20 -10.42
CA VAL A 36 -16.56 -12.07 -11.89
C VAL A 36 -17.32 -13.19 -12.63
N PRO A 37 -17.17 -14.48 -12.29
CA PRO A 37 -17.97 -15.54 -12.91
C PRO A 37 -19.48 -15.40 -12.66
N ALA A 38 -19.88 -15.03 -11.45
CA ALA A 38 -21.30 -14.90 -11.10
C ALA A 38 -21.97 -13.77 -11.89
N VAL A 39 -21.30 -12.61 -11.99
CA VAL A 39 -21.78 -11.47 -12.79
C VAL A 39 -21.84 -11.85 -14.27
N LEU A 40 -20.82 -12.53 -14.80
CA LEU A 40 -20.84 -12.99 -16.19
C LEU A 40 -22.00 -13.96 -16.45
N ALA A 41 -22.21 -14.92 -15.56
CA ALA A 41 -23.31 -15.88 -15.68
C ALA A 41 -24.67 -15.17 -15.68
N GLU A 42 -24.87 -14.19 -14.80
CA GLU A 42 -26.10 -13.39 -14.77
C GLU A 42 -26.31 -12.59 -16.05
N VAL A 43 -25.25 -11.96 -16.57
CA VAL A 43 -25.33 -11.25 -17.85
C VAL A 43 -25.69 -12.21 -18.99
N LEU A 44 -25.07 -13.40 -19.05
CA LEU A 44 -25.33 -14.38 -20.11
C LEU A 44 -26.74 -15.00 -20.05
N ARG A 45 -27.37 -15.09 -18.88
CA ARG A 45 -28.79 -15.51 -18.76
C ARG A 45 -29.74 -14.57 -19.47
N SER A 46 -29.40 -13.27 -19.52
CA SER A 46 -30.19 -12.25 -20.21
C SER A 46 -29.90 -12.17 -21.72
N GLN A 47 -28.92 -12.93 -22.23
CA GLN A 47 -28.55 -12.93 -23.64
C GLN A 47 -29.30 -14.03 -24.42
N PRO A 48 -29.45 -13.86 -25.74
CA PRO A 48 -29.98 -14.89 -26.61
C PRO A 48 -29.23 -16.24 -26.49
N PRO A 49 -29.90 -17.40 -26.72
CA PRO A 49 -29.28 -18.72 -26.66
C PRO A 49 -28.14 -18.96 -27.68
N ASP A 50 -28.10 -18.19 -28.76
CA ASP A 50 -27.07 -18.20 -29.80
C ASP A 50 -25.93 -17.20 -29.52
N HIS A 51 -25.92 -16.56 -28.35
CA HIS A 51 -24.89 -15.59 -28.01
C HIS A 51 -23.49 -16.26 -28.02
N PRO A 52 -22.44 -15.65 -28.62
CA PRO A 52 -21.12 -16.30 -28.83
C PRO A 52 -20.38 -16.76 -27.58
N LEU A 53 -20.80 -16.29 -26.41
CA LEU A 53 -20.23 -16.66 -25.10
C LEU A 53 -21.10 -17.68 -24.34
N GLN A 54 -22.17 -18.20 -24.94
CA GLN A 54 -22.95 -19.28 -24.33
C GLN A 54 -22.08 -20.53 -24.15
N GLY A 55 -22.24 -21.21 -23.02
CA GLY A 55 -21.42 -22.38 -22.68
C GLY A 55 -19.97 -22.06 -22.30
N ILE A 56 -19.63 -20.79 -22.01
CA ILE A 56 -18.29 -20.37 -21.61
C ILE A 56 -17.69 -21.25 -20.51
N LYS A 57 -16.44 -21.65 -20.70
CA LYS A 57 -15.66 -22.43 -19.72
C LYS A 57 -14.78 -21.51 -18.90
N VAL A 58 -14.51 -21.86 -17.65
CA VAL A 58 -13.67 -21.06 -16.75
C VAL A 58 -12.33 -21.75 -16.53
N LEU A 59 -11.26 -21.07 -16.92
CA LEU A 59 -9.88 -21.45 -16.62
C LEU A 59 -9.41 -20.59 -15.43
N GLN A 60 -9.15 -21.22 -14.30
CA GLN A 60 -8.58 -20.56 -13.13
C GLN A 60 -7.08 -20.83 -13.06
N LEU A 61 -6.30 -19.76 -13.05
CA LEU A 61 -4.85 -19.78 -12.91
C LEU A 61 -4.45 -18.95 -11.71
N ASN A 62 -3.47 -19.44 -10.97
CA ASN A 62 -2.87 -18.73 -9.86
C ASN A 62 -1.36 -18.73 -10.05
N GLY A 63 -0.76 -17.54 -10.19
CA GLY A 63 0.67 -17.39 -10.44
C GLY A 63 1.56 -17.95 -9.33
N LEU A 64 1.03 -18.16 -8.13
CA LEU A 64 1.75 -18.80 -7.02
C LEU A 64 1.80 -20.33 -7.13
N ASP A 65 0.96 -20.95 -7.96
CA ASP A 65 0.93 -22.41 -8.13
C ASP A 65 2.00 -22.90 -9.14
N VAL A 66 2.76 -21.97 -9.73
CA VAL A 66 3.79 -22.22 -10.74
C VAL A 66 5.18 -22.19 -10.08
N ARG A 67 6.06 -23.15 -10.41
CA ARG A 67 7.41 -23.15 -9.85
C ARG A 67 8.22 -21.98 -10.41
N ARG A 68 8.61 -21.08 -9.51
CA ARG A 68 9.48 -19.93 -9.81
C ARG A 68 10.96 -20.24 -9.63
N GLU A 69 11.24 -21.35 -8.97
CA GLU A 69 12.58 -21.90 -8.77
C GLU A 69 13.08 -22.45 -10.11
N ALA A 70 14.34 -22.18 -10.45
CA ALA A 70 15.02 -22.62 -11.67
C ALA A 70 14.64 -21.88 -12.99
N GLY A 71 14.19 -20.63 -12.89
CA GLY A 71 14.20 -19.70 -14.03
C GLY A 71 12.89 -19.57 -14.80
N ALA A 72 12.82 -18.57 -15.69
CA ALA A 72 11.63 -18.23 -16.47
C ALA A 72 11.15 -19.37 -17.39
N ALA A 73 12.06 -20.21 -17.87
CA ALA A 73 11.74 -21.37 -18.70
C ALA A 73 10.87 -22.39 -17.95
N VAL A 74 11.26 -22.77 -16.73
CA VAL A 74 10.50 -23.71 -15.89
C VAL A 74 9.13 -23.15 -15.55
N LEU A 75 9.07 -21.86 -15.22
CA LEU A 75 7.82 -21.16 -14.92
C LEU A 75 6.85 -21.20 -16.10
N LEU A 76 7.30 -20.83 -17.31
CA LEU A 76 6.46 -20.87 -18.51
C LEU A 76 6.06 -22.30 -18.90
N TYR A 77 6.97 -23.27 -18.75
CA TYR A 77 6.71 -24.68 -19.00
C TYR A 77 5.62 -25.22 -18.07
N ASP A 78 5.69 -24.93 -16.77
CA ASP A 78 4.67 -25.34 -15.80
C ASP A 78 3.32 -24.68 -16.08
N LEU A 79 3.32 -23.39 -16.44
CA LEU A 79 2.11 -22.69 -16.81
C LEU A 79 1.46 -23.29 -18.07
N LEU A 80 2.26 -23.59 -19.10
CA LEU A 80 1.80 -24.32 -20.30
C LEU A 80 1.20 -25.67 -19.92
N ARG A 81 1.87 -26.44 -19.06
CA ARG A 81 1.40 -27.74 -18.59
C ARG A 81 0.05 -27.64 -17.88
N LEU A 82 -0.15 -26.63 -17.03
CA LEU A 82 -1.43 -26.39 -16.35
C LEU A 82 -2.55 -26.09 -17.34
N VAL A 83 -2.31 -25.23 -18.33
CA VAL A 83 -3.30 -24.87 -19.35
C VAL A 83 -3.67 -26.06 -20.23
N VAL A 84 -2.68 -26.82 -20.72
CA VAL A 84 -2.90 -28.02 -21.55
C VAL A 84 -3.69 -29.07 -20.77
N ARG A 85 -3.30 -29.35 -19.53
CA ARG A 85 -4.01 -30.31 -18.67
C ARG A 85 -5.46 -29.88 -18.41
N TRP A 86 -5.68 -28.59 -18.15
CA TRP A 86 -7.03 -28.07 -17.97
C TRP A 86 -7.86 -28.21 -19.24
N ALA A 87 -7.34 -27.82 -20.40
CA ALA A 87 -8.08 -27.89 -21.67
C ALA A 87 -8.52 -29.32 -21.99
N ALA A 88 -7.62 -30.30 -21.79
CA ALA A 88 -7.94 -31.71 -21.94
C ALA A 88 -9.03 -32.18 -20.96
N THR A 89 -8.93 -31.79 -19.68
CA THR A 89 -9.87 -32.21 -18.63
C THR A 89 -11.25 -31.56 -18.80
N ALA A 90 -11.27 -30.28 -19.20
CA ALA A 90 -12.49 -29.49 -19.39
C ALA A 90 -13.17 -29.74 -20.74
N GLY A 91 -12.55 -30.53 -21.62
CA GLY A 91 -13.05 -30.81 -22.97
C GLY A 91 -13.07 -29.57 -23.86
N VAL A 92 -12.11 -28.66 -23.71
CA VAL A 92 -12.03 -27.43 -24.50
C VAL A 92 -11.21 -27.71 -25.77
N PRO A 93 -11.82 -27.60 -26.97
CA PRO A 93 -11.10 -27.80 -28.22
C PRO A 93 -10.08 -26.68 -28.44
N VAL A 94 -8.90 -27.08 -28.90
CA VAL A 94 -7.76 -26.21 -29.24
C VAL A 94 -7.36 -26.53 -30.67
N LYS A 95 -7.05 -25.51 -31.47
CA LYS A 95 -6.52 -25.67 -32.83
C LYS A 95 -5.39 -26.70 -32.87
N ALA A 96 -5.49 -27.66 -33.78
CA ALA A 96 -4.60 -28.82 -33.86
C ALA A 96 -3.10 -28.45 -33.94
N ALA A 97 -2.76 -27.36 -34.63
CA ALA A 97 -1.37 -26.89 -34.72
C ALA A 97 -0.83 -26.42 -33.36
N ALA A 98 -1.58 -25.58 -32.65
CA ALA A 98 -1.21 -25.09 -31.32
C ALA A 98 -1.16 -26.22 -30.28
N TRP A 99 -2.08 -27.19 -30.37
CA TRP A 99 -2.08 -28.37 -29.52
C TRP A 99 -0.84 -29.24 -29.74
N ARG A 100 -0.46 -29.48 -31.00
CA ARG A 100 0.75 -30.25 -31.35
C ARG A 100 2.02 -29.57 -30.85
N GLU A 101 2.16 -28.27 -31.11
CA GLU A 101 3.30 -27.47 -30.65
C GLU A 101 3.44 -27.54 -29.11
N ALA A 102 2.34 -27.40 -28.38
CA ALA A 102 2.35 -27.52 -26.93
C ALA A 102 2.79 -28.90 -26.44
N LEU A 103 2.32 -29.98 -27.07
CA LEU A 103 2.74 -31.33 -26.71
C LEU A 103 4.22 -31.60 -27.03
N GLU A 104 4.72 -31.08 -28.15
CA GLU A 104 6.14 -31.15 -28.50
C GLU A 104 7.01 -30.42 -27.47
N VAL A 105 6.61 -29.23 -27.03
CA VAL A 105 7.32 -28.51 -25.96
C VAL A 105 7.26 -29.26 -24.64
N LEU A 106 6.10 -29.83 -24.27
CA LEU A 106 5.94 -30.58 -23.03
C LEU A 106 6.64 -31.95 -23.03
N ALA A 107 6.98 -32.49 -24.20
CA ALA A 107 7.77 -33.73 -24.32
C ALA A 107 9.28 -33.51 -24.10
N ASP A 108 9.76 -32.27 -24.22
CA ASP A 108 11.17 -31.90 -24.05
C ASP A 108 11.54 -31.60 -22.59
N ASP A 109 12.85 -31.62 -22.31
CA ASP A 109 13.38 -31.21 -21.01
C ASP A 109 13.44 -29.68 -20.84
N THR A 110 13.18 -29.22 -19.62
CA THR A 110 13.19 -27.79 -19.25
C THR A 110 14.54 -27.09 -19.45
N GLY A 111 15.65 -27.85 -19.53
CA GLY A 111 16.99 -27.35 -19.84
C GLY A 111 17.28 -27.17 -21.34
N SER A 112 16.36 -27.51 -22.23
CA SER A 112 16.60 -27.48 -23.68
C SER A 112 16.87 -26.06 -24.20
N PRO A 113 17.71 -25.89 -25.25
CA PRO A 113 18.00 -24.60 -25.83
C PRO A 113 16.73 -23.84 -26.23
N GLY A 114 16.62 -22.57 -25.82
CA GLY A 114 15.48 -21.72 -26.16
C GLY A 114 14.16 -22.09 -25.48
N MET A 115 14.16 -22.98 -24.47
CA MET A 115 12.93 -23.47 -23.82
C MET A 115 12.02 -22.32 -23.33
N CYS A 116 12.58 -21.25 -22.78
CA CYS A 116 11.81 -20.08 -22.36
C CYS A 116 10.94 -19.51 -23.50
N MET A 117 11.54 -19.31 -24.68
CA MET A 117 10.83 -18.77 -25.84
C MET A 117 9.81 -19.74 -26.40
N ARG A 118 10.17 -21.03 -26.46
CA ARG A 118 9.29 -22.09 -26.96
C ARG A 118 8.07 -22.29 -26.07
N ALA A 119 8.27 -22.40 -24.76
CA ALA A 119 7.18 -22.52 -23.79
C ALA A 119 6.27 -21.28 -23.77
N GLY A 120 6.86 -20.07 -23.83
CA GLY A 120 6.11 -18.83 -23.93
C GLY A 120 5.25 -18.76 -25.19
N SER A 121 5.82 -19.09 -26.35
CA SER A 121 5.13 -19.07 -27.65
C SER A 121 4.02 -20.12 -27.71
N ALA A 122 4.30 -21.35 -27.28
CA ALA A 122 3.31 -22.42 -27.23
C ALA A 122 2.15 -22.11 -26.27
N LEU A 123 2.43 -21.47 -25.11
CA LEU A 123 1.41 -21.02 -24.18
C LEU A 123 0.46 -20.00 -24.83
N VAL A 124 1.02 -18.98 -25.50
CA VAL A 124 0.22 -18.00 -26.23
C VAL A 124 -0.58 -18.67 -27.34
N ALA A 125 0.03 -19.57 -28.11
CA ALA A 125 -0.61 -20.29 -29.20
C ALA A 125 -1.81 -21.14 -28.72
N VAL A 126 -1.68 -21.83 -27.58
CA VAL A 126 -2.78 -22.61 -26.98
C VAL A 126 -3.92 -21.70 -26.52
N LEU A 127 -3.61 -20.65 -25.76
CA LEU A 127 -4.62 -19.71 -25.26
C LEU A 127 -5.35 -18.99 -26.41
N HIS A 128 -4.62 -18.60 -27.45
CA HIS A 128 -5.19 -17.98 -28.66
C HIS A 128 -5.89 -19.00 -29.57
N GLY A 129 -5.59 -20.28 -29.38
CA GLY A 129 -6.09 -21.41 -30.15
C GLY A 129 -7.38 -22.02 -29.61
N PHE A 130 -7.94 -21.53 -28.50
CA PHE A 130 -9.23 -22.02 -27.98
C PHE A 130 -10.35 -21.81 -29.00
N GLU A 131 -11.03 -22.91 -29.35
CA GLU A 131 -12.13 -22.94 -30.31
C GLU A 131 -13.51 -22.81 -29.63
N ALA A 132 -13.54 -22.82 -28.29
CA ALA A 132 -14.71 -22.53 -27.47
C ALA A 132 -14.50 -21.24 -26.66
N PRO A 133 -15.57 -20.55 -26.22
CA PRO A 133 -15.45 -19.39 -25.36
C PRO A 133 -14.85 -19.75 -23.99
N VAL A 134 -13.81 -19.03 -23.57
CA VAL A 134 -13.12 -19.25 -22.29
C VAL A 134 -12.99 -17.95 -21.50
N LEU A 135 -13.38 -17.99 -20.23
CA LEU A 135 -13.04 -16.99 -19.23
C LEU A 135 -11.77 -17.44 -18.49
N VAL A 136 -10.67 -16.73 -18.71
CA VAL A 136 -9.42 -16.91 -17.98
C VAL A 136 -9.40 -15.98 -16.77
N LEU A 137 -9.26 -16.56 -15.59
CA LEU A 137 -9.08 -15.85 -14.32
C LEU A 137 -7.64 -16.05 -13.87
N LEU A 138 -6.83 -15.01 -13.91
CA LEU A 138 -5.43 -15.05 -13.51
C LEU A 138 -5.22 -14.30 -12.19
N ASP A 139 -5.13 -15.05 -11.11
CA ASP A 139 -4.79 -14.56 -9.78
C ASP A 139 -3.27 -14.49 -9.60
N GLU A 140 -2.81 -13.61 -8.71
CA GLU A 140 -1.39 -13.47 -8.37
C GLU A 140 -0.47 -13.18 -9.56
N LEU A 141 -0.92 -12.35 -10.51
CA LEU A 141 -0.18 -11.98 -11.73
C LEU A 141 1.24 -11.47 -11.45
N GLN A 142 1.45 -10.77 -10.33
CA GLN A 142 2.78 -10.27 -9.96
C GLN A 142 3.82 -11.39 -9.82
N ALA A 143 3.40 -12.63 -9.53
CA ALA A 143 4.32 -13.76 -9.41
C ALA A 143 5.04 -14.06 -10.74
N LEU A 144 4.38 -13.78 -11.87
CA LEU A 144 4.93 -13.92 -13.23
C LEU A 144 5.81 -12.74 -13.64
N LEU A 145 5.73 -11.62 -12.92
CA LEU A 145 6.42 -10.36 -13.22
C LEU A 145 7.70 -10.17 -12.38
N GLN A 146 7.88 -10.99 -11.35
CA GLN A 146 9.04 -10.94 -10.48
C GLN A 146 10.22 -11.74 -11.07
N PRO A 147 11.47 -11.33 -10.78
CA PRO A 147 12.63 -12.16 -11.09
C PRO A 147 12.47 -13.58 -10.52
N THR A 148 12.93 -14.57 -11.28
CA THR A 148 12.98 -15.97 -10.85
C THR A 148 14.21 -16.22 -9.98
N VAL A 149 14.16 -17.19 -9.07
CA VAL A 149 15.27 -17.53 -8.16
C VAL A 149 15.87 -18.90 -8.52
N PRO A 150 17.18 -19.12 -8.32
CA PRO A 150 17.82 -20.42 -8.47
C PRO A 150 17.27 -21.41 -7.44
N ARG A 151 17.33 -22.68 -7.81
CA ARG A 151 16.97 -23.77 -6.91
C ARG A 151 17.97 -23.79 -5.75
N GLY A 152 17.51 -23.47 -4.54
CA GLY A 152 18.33 -23.44 -3.33
C GLY A 152 19.20 -22.17 -3.13
N GLY A 153 18.89 -21.04 -3.78
CA GLY A 153 19.68 -19.81 -3.62
C GLY A 153 18.86 -18.52 -3.61
N GLU A 154 19.42 -17.48 -2.98
CA GLU A 154 18.79 -16.18 -2.70
C GLU A 154 19.02 -15.12 -3.79
N GLN A 155 19.89 -15.37 -4.78
CA GLN A 155 20.19 -14.38 -5.85
C GLN A 155 19.29 -14.56 -7.08
N PRO A 156 18.59 -13.52 -7.56
CA PRO A 156 17.67 -13.64 -8.70
C PRO A 156 18.38 -14.05 -10.01
N LEU A 157 17.89 -15.10 -10.66
CA LEU A 157 18.47 -15.76 -11.84
C LEU A 157 18.19 -15.05 -13.19
N GLY A 158 17.41 -13.97 -13.25
CA GLY A 158 17.18 -13.34 -14.56
C GLY A 158 16.16 -12.22 -14.58
N VAL A 159 16.65 -10.99 -14.59
CA VAL A 159 15.87 -9.79 -14.95
C VAL A 159 15.36 -9.91 -16.40
N GLU A 160 16.16 -10.49 -17.29
CA GLU A 160 15.82 -10.71 -18.71
C GLU A 160 14.64 -11.68 -18.89
N GLY A 161 14.55 -12.73 -18.07
CA GLY A 161 13.44 -13.68 -18.13
C GLY A 161 12.10 -13.06 -17.72
N ALA A 162 12.08 -12.26 -16.66
CA ALA A 162 10.90 -11.51 -16.25
C ALA A 162 10.50 -10.46 -17.31
N GLY A 163 11.49 -9.80 -17.94
CA GLY A 163 11.29 -8.92 -19.09
C GLY A 163 10.64 -9.64 -20.27
N TYR A 164 11.14 -10.82 -20.65
CA TYR A 164 10.56 -11.64 -21.73
C TYR A 164 9.10 -12.01 -21.44
N ILE A 165 8.81 -12.52 -20.23
CA ILE A 165 7.45 -12.87 -19.81
C ILE A 165 6.53 -11.64 -19.89
N ARG A 166 6.96 -10.49 -19.37
CA ARG A 166 6.18 -9.24 -19.41
C ARG A 166 5.91 -8.79 -20.86
N ASP A 167 6.97 -8.69 -21.66
CA ASP A 167 6.94 -7.97 -22.93
C ASP A 167 6.38 -8.80 -24.09
N ASN A 168 6.54 -10.13 -24.03
CA ASN A 168 6.14 -11.02 -25.10
C ASN A 168 4.93 -11.85 -24.71
N VAL A 169 4.99 -12.57 -23.59
CA VAL A 169 3.94 -13.52 -23.20
C VAL A 169 2.71 -12.80 -22.63
N LEU A 170 2.89 -12.04 -21.54
CA LEU A 170 1.79 -11.34 -20.88
C LEU A 170 1.20 -10.24 -21.74
N ARG A 171 2.02 -9.51 -22.49
CA ARG A 171 1.52 -8.53 -23.46
C ARG A 171 0.58 -9.18 -24.47
N ALA A 172 0.97 -10.31 -25.08
CA ALA A 172 0.13 -11.03 -26.04
C ALA A 172 -1.16 -11.57 -25.41
N ILE A 173 -1.12 -11.99 -24.15
CA ILE A 173 -2.29 -12.52 -23.42
C ILE A 173 -3.23 -11.38 -22.98
N LEU A 174 -2.70 -10.26 -22.50
CA LEU A 174 -3.48 -9.17 -21.90
C LEU A 174 -4.05 -8.19 -22.92
N VAL A 175 -3.30 -7.94 -23.99
CA VAL A 175 -3.61 -6.90 -24.99
C VAL A 175 -4.15 -7.52 -26.26
N ASP A 176 -3.54 -8.61 -26.72
CA ASP A 176 -3.79 -9.20 -28.04
C ASP A 176 -4.68 -10.46 -27.95
N SER A 177 -5.54 -10.55 -26.92
CA SER A 177 -6.42 -11.73 -26.70
C SER A 177 -7.47 -11.92 -27.80
N PRO A 178 -7.76 -13.17 -28.22
CA PRO A 178 -8.77 -13.43 -29.23
C PRO A 178 -10.19 -13.16 -28.69
N PRO A 179 -11.18 -12.89 -29.55
CA PRO A 179 -12.56 -12.68 -29.13
C PRO A 179 -13.23 -13.90 -28.46
N SER A 180 -12.69 -15.11 -28.62
CA SER A 180 -13.12 -16.31 -27.89
C SER A 180 -12.65 -16.33 -26.43
N MET A 181 -11.77 -15.40 -26.04
CA MET A 181 -11.20 -15.35 -24.70
C MET A 181 -11.63 -14.06 -23.99
N LEU A 182 -12.13 -14.22 -22.76
CA LEU A 182 -12.25 -13.16 -21.77
C LEU A 182 -11.16 -13.34 -20.73
N LEU A 183 -10.50 -12.27 -20.34
CA LEU A 183 -9.44 -12.31 -19.34
C LEU A 183 -9.75 -11.36 -18.20
N ALA A 184 -9.70 -11.87 -16.98
CA ALA A 184 -9.69 -11.07 -15.77
C ALA A 184 -8.46 -11.41 -14.93
N VAL A 185 -7.78 -10.39 -14.41
CA VAL A 185 -6.54 -10.54 -13.66
C VAL A 185 -6.57 -9.78 -12.34
N THR A 186 -5.83 -10.29 -11.36
CA THR A 186 -5.50 -9.57 -10.13
C THR A 186 -4.12 -10.00 -9.62
N GLY A 187 -3.58 -9.26 -8.66
CA GLY A 187 -2.38 -9.63 -7.94
C GLY A 187 -2.39 -9.23 -6.48
N SER A 188 -1.57 -9.90 -5.67
CA SER A 188 -1.27 -9.46 -4.31
C SER A 188 -0.34 -8.25 -4.24
N SER A 189 0.46 -7.95 -5.28
CA SER A 189 1.21 -6.69 -5.43
C SER A 189 0.72 -5.96 -6.68
N MET A 190 -0.34 -5.17 -6.52
CA MET A 190 -0.91 -4.39 -7.61
C MET A 190 -0.01 -3.22 -8.01
N ALA A 191 0.78 -2.64 -7.10
CA ALA A 191 1.80 -1.66 -7.45
C ALA A 191 2.76 -2.23 -8.50
N LEU A 192 3.29 -3.45 -8.29
CA LEU A 192 4.17 -4.10 -9.27
C LEU A 192 3.43 -4.44 -10.57
N VAL A 193 2.19 -4.95 -10.50
CA VAL A 193 1.38 -5.23 -11.70
C VAL A 193 1.20 -3.96 -12.54
N TRP A 194 0.80 -2.85 -11.93
CA TRP A 194 0.57 -1.59 -12.63
C TRP A 194 1.85 -1.01 -13.21
N THR A 195 2.95 -0.98 -12.44
CA THR A 195 4.26 -0.53 -12.95
C THR A 195 4.74 -1.41 -14.10
N ALA A 196 4.53 -2.74 -14.03
CA ALA A 196 4.88 -3.63 -15.13
C ALA A 196 4.03 -3.39 -16.38
N LEU A 197 2.72 -3.15 -16.25
CA LEU A 197 1.84 -2.78 -17.37
C LEU A 197 2.27 -1.46 -18.01
N GLY A 198 2.71 -0.48 -17.20
CA GLY A 198 3.25 0.78 -17.70
C GLY A 198 4.59 0.62 -18.42
N ALA A 199 5.41 -0.34 -18.00
CA ALA A 199 6.71 -0.63 -18.59
C ALA A 199 6.65 -1.52 -19.86
N MET A 200 5.49 -2.07 -20.22
CA MET A 200 5.36 -2.89 -21.43
C MET A 200 5.58 -2.06 -22.71
N PRO A 201 6.24 -2.61 -23.75
CA PRO A 201 6.48 -1.93 -25.02
C PRO A 201 5.21 -1.36 -25.67
N VAL A 202 5.31 -0.10 -26.09
CA VAL A 202 4.26 0.66 -26.77
C VAL A 202 4.33 0.40 -28.27
N ASN A 203 3.62 -0.63 -28.74
CA ASN A 203 3.45 -0.88 -30.18
C ASN A 203 2.24 -0.08 -30.71
N GLY A 204 2.33 1.25 -30.65
CA GLY A 204 1.26 2.18 -31.05
C GLY A 204 0.43 2.72 -29.89
N VAL A 205 -0.20 1.85 -29.09
CA VAL A 205 -0.97 2.25 -27.89
C VAL A 205 -0.39 1.55 -26.66
N ALA A 206 -0.17 2.31 -25.58
CA ALA A 206 0.40 1.73 -24.36
C ALA A 206 -0.59 0.72 -23.73
N PRO A 207 -0.15 -0.50 -23.36
CA PRO A 207 -1.01 -1.53 -22.77
C PRO A 207 -1.85 -1.06 -21.58
N LEU A 208 -1.29 -0.13 -20.79
CA LEU A 208 -1.99 0.54 -19.70
C LEU A 208 -3.35 1.11 -20.13
N TYR A 209 -3.48 1.68 -21.32
CA TYR A 209 -4.73 2.27 -21.82
C TYR A 209 -5.66 1.27 -22.51
N GLN A 210 -5.21 0.03 -22.72
CA GLN A 210 -5.95 -1.02 -23.41
C GLN A 210 -6.64 -1.99 -22.44
N VAL A 211 -6.41 -1.86 -21.13
CA VAL A 211 -7.08 -2.65 -20.09
C VAL A 211 -8.23 -1.90 -19.43
N HIS A 212 -9.27 -2.63 -19.04
CA HIS A 212 -10.33 -2.13 -18.17
C HIS A 212 -9.98 -2.36 -16.71
N GLN A 213 -10.26 -1.37 -15.86
CA GLN A 213 -9.97 -1.42 -14.44
C GLN A 213 -11.29 -1.45 -13.67
N VAL A 214 -11.39 -2.36 -12.71
CA VAL A 214 -12.43 -2.35 -11.68
C VAL A 214 -11.74 -2.15 -10.34
N ASP A 215 -12.09 -1.05 -9.68
CA ASP A 215 -11.52 -0.69 -8.39
C ASP A 215 -12.40 -1.18 -7.25
N LEU A 216 -11.82 -1.96 -6.34
CA LEU A 216 -12.51 -2.30 -5.10
C LEU A 216 -12.28 -1.17 -4.08
N PRO A 217 -13.35 -0.70 -3.42
CA PRO A 217 -13.22 0.38 -2.47
C PRO A 217 -12.37 -0.07 -1.28
N SER A 218 -11.47 0.81 -0.83
CA SER A 218 -10.71 0.61 0.40
C SER A 218 -11.56 0.80 1.67
N LYS A 219 -12.77 1.33 1.54
CA LYS A 219 -13.74 1.51 2.63
C LYS A 219 -15.05 0.78 2.36
N SER A 220 -15.57 0.15 3.40
CA SER A 220 -16.87 -0.48 3.38
C SER A 220 -18.02 0.55 3.44
N PRO A 221 -19.15 0.30 2.76
CA PRO A 221 -20.36 1.09 2.97
C PRO A 221 -20.87 0.99 4.42
N PRO A 222 -21.60 1.99 4.93
CA PRO A 222 -22.22 1.92 6.26
C PRO A 222 -23.07 0.66 6.45
N GLY A 223 -22.96 0.04 7.63
CA GLY A 223 -23.66 -1.19 7.99
C GLY A 223 -23.19 -2.46 7.26
N ALA A 224 -22.25 -2.37 6.31
CA ALA A 224 -21.73 -3.56 5.63
C ALA A 224 -20.89 -4.44 6.58
N MET A 225 -20.09 -3.83 7.44
CA MET A 225 -19.28 -4.54 8.43
C MET A 225 -20.14 -5.23 9.50
N GLU A 226 -21.27 -4.63 9.90
CA GLU A 226 -22.23 -5.25 10.83
C GLU A 226 -22.91 -6.47 10.20
N ARG A 227 -23.36 -6.36 8.94
CA ARG A 227 -23.90 -7.52 8.21
C ARG A 227 -22.86 -8.62 8.04
N LEU A 228 -21.61 -8.24 7.81
CA LEU A 228 -20.50 -9.18 7.70
C LEU A 228 -20.22 -9.89 9.02
N LEU A 229 -20.28 -9.17 10.14
CA LEU A 229 -20.20 -9.75 11.48
C LEU A 229 -21.29 -10.80 11.68
N GLU A 230 -22.56 -10.46 11.44
CA GLU A 230 -23.67 -11.41 11.63
C GLU A 230 -23.54 -12.62 10.71
N HIS A 231 -23.18 -12.40 9.45
CA HIS A 231 -22.92 -13.48 8.50
C HIS A 231 -21.79 -14.40 8.98
N SER A 232 -20.69 -13.85 9.50
CA SER A 232 -19.57 -14.62 10.02
C SER A 232 -19.95 -15.44 11.26
N LEU A 233 -20.72 -14.84 12.18
CA LEU A 233 -21.19 -15.56 13.36
C LEU A 233 -22.08 -16.75 13.00
N GLN A 234 -22.93 -16.60 11.97
CA GLN A 234 -23.77 -17.67 11.45
C GLN A 234 -22.97 -18.73 10.71
N ARG A 235 -22.14 -18.33 9.73
CA ARG A 235 -21.38 -19.22 8.85
C ARG A 235 -20.45 -20.15 9.63
N TRP A 236 -19.72 -19.62 10.62
CA TRP A 236 -18.77 -20.39 11.44
C TRP A 236 -19.38 -20.89 12.75
N ARG A 237 -20.69 -20.69 12.98
CA ARG A 237 -21.38 -21.08 14.23
C ARG A 237 -20.69 -20.52 15.48
N LEU A 238 -20.32 -19.24 15.43
CA LEU A 238 -19.52 -18.55 16.46
C LEU A 238 -20.37 -17.68 17.41
N GLN A 239 -21.67 -17.92 17.54
CA GLN A 239 -22.56 -17.09 18.37
C GLN A 239 -22.09 -16.99 19.83
N GLN A 240 -21.61 -18.09 20.41
CA GLN A 240 -21.03 -18.12 21.76
C GLN A 240 -19.71 -17.32 21.89
N HIS A 241 -19.06 -17.00 20.77
CA HIS A 241 -17.80 -16.25 20.70
C HIS A 241 -17.98 -14.82 20.18
N ARG A 242 -19.20 -14.29 20.20
CA ARG A 242 -19.52 -12.95 19.66
C ARG A 242 -18.58 -11.85 20.16
N LYS A 243 -18.21 -11.86 21.45
CA LYS A 243 -17.29 -10.87 22.05
C LYS A 243 -15.90 -10.92 21.41
N GLN A 244 -15.36 -12.11 21.15
CA GLN A 244 -14.06 -12.28 20.51
C GLN A 244 -14.11 -11.84 19.05
N VAL A 245 -15.18 -12.21 18.33
CA VAL A 245 -15.35 -11.80 16.92
C VAL A 245 -15.51 -10.28 16.80
N LEU A 246 -16.20 -9.62 17.74
CA LEU A 246 -16.26 -8.16 17.82
C LEU A 246 -14.87 -7.53 18.01
N ARG A 247 -14.00 -8.10 18.85
CA ARG A 247 -12.62 -7.62 18.97
C ARG A 247 -11.84 -7.78 17.66
N LEU A 248 -12.02 -8.88 16.93
CA LEU A 248 -11.39 -9.05 15.61
C LEU A 248 -11.92 -8.02 14.61
N LEU A 249 -13.21 -7.67 14.68
CA LEU A 249 -13.81 -6.62 13.85
C LEU A 249 -13.20 -5.25 14.15
N GLU A 250 -13.09 -4.88 15.43
CA GLU A 250 -12.43 -3.64 15.88
C GLU A 250 -10.98 -3.56 15.39
N ARG A 251 -10.25 -4.69 15.40
CA ARG A 251 -8.88 -4.79 14.90
C ARG A 251 -8.77 -4.66 13.38
N ALA A 252 -9.76 -5.17 12.66
CA ALA A 252 -9.82 -5.10 11.20
C ALA A 252 -10.30 -3.73 10.68
N GLY A 253 -11.03 -2.98 11.50
CA GLY A 253 -11.59 -1.69 11.12
C GLY A 253 -12.60 -1.80 9.97
N ASP A 254 -12.45 -0.95 8.96
CA ASP A 254 -13.37 -0.89 7.81
C ASP A 254 -13.07 -1.91 6.70
N SER A 255 -12.12 -2.84 6.92
CA SER A 255 -11.67 -3.80 5.91
C SER A 255 -12.39 -5.16 6.01
N PRO A 256 -13.29 -5.50 5.06
CA PRO A 256 -13.99 -6.78 5.06
C PRO A 256 -13.05 -7.96 4.91
N ALA A 257 -12.06 -7.84 4.02
CA ALA A 257 -11.17 -8.96 3.73
C ALA A 257 -10.20 -9.20 4.89
N LEU A 258 -9.73 -8.14 5.57
CA LEU A 258 -8.93 -8.30 6.78
C LEU A 258 -9.76 -8.98 7.87
N PHE A 259 -10.98 -8.51 8.13
CA PHE A 259 -11.86 -9.13 9.13
C PHE A 259 -12.12 -10.62 8.85
N MET A 260 -12.54 -10.94 7.62
CA MET A 260 -12.84 -12.32 7.24
C MET A 260 -11.61 -13.23 7.34
N THR A 261 -10.44 -12.75 6.91
CA THR A 261 -9.20 -13.53 7.01
C THR A 261 -8.72 -13.67 8.45
N MET A 262 -8.96 -12.69 9.32
CA MET A 262 -8.67 -12.82 10.75
C MET A 262 -9.60 -13.82 11.43
N VAL A 263 -10.91 -13.81 11.13
CA VAL A 263 -11.88 -14.77 11.68
C VAL A 263 -11.54 -16.19 11.24
N ASP A 264 -11.30 -16.40 9.94
CA ASP A 264 -10.93 -17.71 9.39
C ASP A 264 -9.66 -18.28 10.03
N ARG A 265 -8.64 -17.43 10.22
CA ARG A 265 -7.37 -17.84 10.84
C ARG A 265 -7.48 -18.03 12.33
N TRP A 266 -8.31 -17.25 13.01
CA TRP A 266 -8.59 -17.42 14.43
C TRP A 266 -9.32 -18.73 14.69
N ASP A 267 -10.31 -19.07 13.84
CA ASP A 267 -11.02 -20.34 13.88
C ASP A 267 -10.08 -21.53 13.61
N ALA A 268 -9.26 -21.44 12.56
CA ALA A 268 -8.26 -22.45 12.22
C ALA A 268 -7.19 -22.64 13.31
N ALA A 269 -6.88 -21.60 14.09
CA ALA A 269 -5.96 -21.66 15.23
C ALA A 269 -6.63 -22.18 16.52
N ALA A 270 -7.76 -22.88 16.40
CA ALA A 270 -8.56 -23.39 17.53
C ALA A 270 -9.04 -22.29 18.50
N ARG A 271 -9.30 -21.09 17.99
CA ARG A 271 -9.98 -19.99 18.71
C ARG A 271 -9.27 -19.60 20.01
N PRO A 272 -8.01 -19.12 19.96
CA PRO A 272 -7.28 -18.73 21.15
C PRO A 272 -8.07 -17.70 21.97
N LYS A 273 -8.10 -17.89 23.30
CA LYS A 273 -8.84 -17.04 24.25
C LYS A 273 -8.33 -15.59 24.23
N ASN A 274 -7.02 -15.40 24.07
CA ASN A 274 -6.41 -14.08 23.97
C ASN A 274 -6.51 -13.56 22.52
N THR A 275 -7.69 -13.06 22.18
CA THR A 275 -8.00 -12.56 20.84
C THR A 275 -7.14 -11.36 20.44
N ASP A 276 -6.77 -10.50 21.40
CA ASP A 276 -5.94 -9.32 21.15
C ASP A 276 -4.51 -9.71 20.78
N ALA A 277 -3.90 -10.63 21.54
CA ALA A 277 -2.57 -11.13 21.21
C ALA A 277 -2.54 -11.85 19.85
N PHE A 278 -3.60 -12.62 19.54
CA PHE A 278 -3.75 -13.23 18.22
C PHE A 278 -3.83 -12.16 17.11
N ALA A 279 -4.66 -11.13 17.28
CA ALA A 279 -4.81 -10.05 16.31
C ALA A 279 -3.49 -9.28 16.09
N ASP A 280 -2.80 -8.94 17.16
CA ASP A 280 -1.50 -8.26 17.12
C ASP A 280 -0.43 -9.13 16.43
N ALA A 281 -0.43 -10.44 16.69
CA ALA A 281 0.46 -11.38 16.01
C ALA A 281 0.12 -11.51 14.52
N TYR A 282 -1.16 -11.55 14.16
CA TYR A 282 -1.61 -11.61 12.77
C TYR A 282 -1.21 -10.35 11.99
N ILE A 283 -1.49 -9.17 12.55
CA ILE A 283 -1.14 -7.88 11.94
C ILE A 283 0.38 -7.83 11.68
N ARG A 284 1.21 -8.20 12.67
CA ARG A 284 2.67 -8.22 12.55
C ARG A 284 3.19 -9.24 11.55
N SER A 285 2.80 -10.50 11.68
CA SER A 285 3.37 -11.60 10.89
C SER A 285 2.83 -11.67 9.46
N LYS A 286 1.59 -11.22 9.24
CA LYS A 286 0.88 -11.38 7.97
C LYS A 286 0.65 -10.04 7.26
N LEU A 287 -0.03 -9.10 7.90
CA LEU A 287 -0.46 -7.88 7.24
C LEU A 287 0.72 -6.97 6.85
N PHE A 288 1.64 -6.69 7.78
CA PHE A 288 2.82 -5.87 7.48
C PHE A 288 3.80 -6.56 6.52
N ARG A 289 3.96 -7.87 6.63
CA ARG A 289 4.74 -8.66 5.67
C ARG A 289 4.16 -8.57 4.26
N GLU A 290 2.83 -8.60 4.11
CA GLU A 290 2.17 -8.39 2.82
C GLU A 290 2.37 -6.96 2.30
N ALA A 291 2.29 -5.95 3.16
CA ALA A 291 2.57 -4.56 2.78
C ALA A 291 4.01 -4.36 2.30
N GLN A 292 4.99 -4.93 3.00
CA GLN A 292 6.37 -4.89 2.56
C GLN A 292 6.51 -5.55 1.18
N LYS A 293 5.89 -6.71 0.95
CA LYS A 293 5.92 -7.36 -0.38
C LYS A 293 5.25 -6.53 -1.48
N GLU A 294 4.11 -5.90 -1.19
CA GLU A 294 3.37 -5.05 -2.15
C GLU A 294 4.23 -3.86 -2.58
N TRP A 295 4.81 -3.14 -1.62
CA TRP A 295 5.44 -1.84 -1.86
C TRP A 295 6.93 -1.93 -2.15
N MET A 296 7.68 -2.87 -1.56
CA MET A 296 9.14 -2.91 -1.68
C MET A 296 9.61 -3.03 -3.13
N LEU A 297 9.02 -3.95 -3.91
CA LEU A 297 9.39 -4.11 -5.32
C LEU A 297 8.88 -2.95 -6.18
N GLY A 298 7.68 -2.45 -5.89
CA GLY A 298 7.10 -1.30 -6.59
C GLY A 298 7.89 -0.02 -6.38
N LEU A 299 8.54 0.15 -5.23
CA LEU A 299 9.28 1.37 -4.85
C LEU A 299 10.80 1.21 -4.95
N ALA A 300 11.32 0.02 -5.24
CA ALA A 300 12.77 -0.26 -5.25
C ALA A 300 13.57 0.68 -6.18
N HIS A 301 12.96 1.11 -7.28
CA HIS A 301 13.60 1.99 -8.28
C HIS A 301 13.46 3.49 -7.97
N TRP A 302 12.70 3.85 -6.94
CA TRP A 302 12.49 5.25 -6.54
C TRP A 302 13.62 5.74 -5.64
N THR A 303 13.95 7.02 -5.72
CA THR A 303 14.88 7.63 -4.77
C THR A 303 14.25 7.72 -3.39
N ASP A 304 15.07 7.83 -2.33
CA ASP A 304 14.56 8.04 -0.98
C ASP A 304 13.70 9.32 -0.90
N ALA A 305 14.08 10.38 -1.64
CA ALA A 305 13.28 11.59 -1.74
C ALA A 305 11.90 11.35 -2.37
N ASP A 306 11.81 10.57 -3.46
CA ASP A 306 10.53 10.22 -4.09
C ASP A 306 9.65 9.39 -3.16
N ARG A 307 10.24 8.43 -2.45
CA ARG A 307 9.55 7.61 -1.46
C ARG A 307 9.07 8.43 -0.26
N GLY A 308 9.85 9.40 0.18
CA GLY A 308 9.45 10.38 1.20
C GLY A 308 8.23 11.19 0.74
N ARG A 309 8.22 11.65 -0.52
CA ARG A 309 7.05 12.33 -1.10
C ARG A 309 5.83 11.42 -1.24
N LEU A 310 6.02 10.13 -1.51
CA LEU A 310 4.94 9.14 -1.45
C LEU A 310 4.41 8.95 -0.02
N LEU A 311 5.31 8.93 0.98
CA LEU A 311 4.96 8.80 2.38
C LEU A 311 4.07 9.95 2.88
N ASP A 312 4.18 11.16 2.31
CA ASP A 312 3.27 12.28 2.60
C ASP A 312 1.79 11.91 2.35
N MET A 313 1.49 10.92 1.49
CA MET A 313 0.12 10.41 1.31
C MET A 313 -0.43 9.66 2.52
N ALA A 314 0.45 9.19 3.41
CA ALA A 314 0.05 8.61 4.68
C ALA A 314 -0.40 9.68 5.69
N ASP A 315 -0.22 10.97 5.39
CA ASP A 315 -0.70 12.05 6.24
C ASP A 315 -1.89 12.78 5.60
N PRO A 316 -3.10 12.74 6.21
CA PRO A 316 -4.27 13.45 5.70
C PRO A 316 -4.21 14.98 5.82
N LEU A 317 -3.22 15.54 6.55
CA LEU A 317 -3.03 16.98 6.70
C LEU A 317 -2.01 17.54 5.69
N ILE A 318 -0.93 16.80 5.43
CA ILE A 318 0.12 17.19 4.48
C ILE A 318 -0.28 16.77 3.06
N GLY A 319 -0.47 15.47 2.82
CA GLY A 319 -0.73 14.89 1.50
C GLY A 319 0.40 15.08 0.48
N ALA A 320 0.36 14.33 -0.61
CA ALA A 320 1.29 14.45 -1.73
C ALA A 320 0.71 15.29 -2.88
N ASP A 321 1.52 16.13 -3.50
CA ASP A 321 1.18 16.88 -4.70
C ASP A 321 1.74 16.19 -5.95
N PHE A 322 0.97 15.28 -6.54
CA PHE A 322 1.41 14.52 -7.71
C PHE A 322 1.80 15.37 -8.94
N GLU A 323 1.33 16.62 -9.04
CA GLU A 323 1.64 17.49 -10.18
C GLU A 323 2.95 18.26 -9.95
N GLN A 324 3.17 18.78 -8.74
CA GLN A 324 4.38 19.55 -8.40
C GLN A 324 5.53 18.69 -7.89
N ASP A 325 5.25 17.59 -7.18
CA ASP A 325 6.24 16.73 -6.52
C ASP A 325 6.94 15.77 -7.49
N GLY A 326 6.60 15.81 -8.79
CA GLY A 326 7.22 14.98 -9.82
C GLY A 326 6.91 13.49 -9.70
N ILE A 327 5.92 13.11 -8.89
CA ILE A 327 5.47 11.71 -8.68
C ILE A 327 4.59 11.27 -9.87
N VAL A 328 5.07 11.41 -11.11
CA VAL A 328 4.28 11.14 -12.32
C VAL A 328 4.69 9.80 -12.93
N ASP A 329 4.59 8.71 -12.17
CA ASP A 329 4.43 7.38 -12.78
C ASP A 329 2.95 7.21 -13.14
N PRO A 330 2.56 7.22 -14.44
CA PRO A 330 1.16 7.17 -14.84
C PRO A 330 0.45 5.89 -14.40
N SER A 331 1.21 4.80 -14.26
CA SER A 331 0.73 3.48 -13.85
C SER A 331 0.43 3.45 -12.36
N LEU A 332 1.35 3.96 -11.53
CA LEU A 332 1.12 4.06 -10.09
C LEU A 332 0.02 5.08 -9.76
N TRP A 333 -0.05 6.18 -10.49
CA TRP A 333 -1.17 7.13 -10.37
C TRP A 333 -2.51 6.45 -10.66
N ARG A 334 -2.59 5.66 -11.73
CA ARG A 334 -3.80 4.91 -12.10
C ARG A 334 -4.20 3.89 -11.03
N PHE A 335 -3.22 3.25 -10.39
CA PHE A 335 -3.44 2.35 -9.27
C PHE A 335 -3.95 3.08 -8.02
N LEU A 336 -3.33 4.20 -7.65
CA LEU A 336 -3.57 4.87 -6.39
C LEU A 336 -4.83 5.72 -6.42
N ARG A 337 -5.06 6.48 -7.49
CA ARG A 337 -6.11 7.50 -7.63
C ARG A 337 -7.49 7.10 -7.09
N PRO A 338 -8.03 5.88 -7.35
CA PRO A 338 -9.33 5.46 -6.83
C PRO A 338 -9.42 5.41 -5.29
N ASN A 339 -8.27 5.33 -4.62
CA ASN A 339 -8.14 5.19 -3.17
C ASN A 339 -7.76 6.49 -2.46
N LEU A 340 -7.69 7.61 -3.20
CA LEU A 340 -7.22 8.89 -2.66
C LEU A 340 -8.36 9.85 -2.36
N LYS A 341 -8.15 10.66 -1.32
CA LYS A 341 -8.94 11.87 -1.04
C LYS A 341 -8.07 13.10 -1.22
N LYS A 342 -8.71 14.25 -1.42
CA LYS A 342 -8.04 15.54 -1.49
C LYS A 342 -8.06 16.23 -0.13
N THR A 343 -6.94 16.84 0.23
CA THR A 343 -6.87 17.85 1.29
C THR A 343 -7.54 19.15 0.80
N TYR A 344 -7.68 20.13 1.70
CA TYR A 344 -8.17 21.46 1.31
C TYR A 344 -7.24 22.18 0.33
N SER A 345 -5.93 21.92 0.40
CA SER A 345 -4.93 22.47 -0.51
C SER A 345 -4.87 21.75 -1.87
N GLY A 346 -5.73 20.74 -2.09
CA GLY A 346 -5.79 19.99 -3.34
C GLY A 346 -4.79 18.83 -3.43
N ARG A 347 -3.95 18.61 -2.41
CA ARG A 347 -3.00 17.50 -2.30
C ARG A 347 -3.73 16.19 -2.00
N TYR A 348 -3.14 15.06 -2.34
CA TYR A 348 -3.77 13.75 -2.24
C TYR A 348 -3.25 12.94 -1.06
N TYR A 349 -4.14 12.22 -0.38
CA TYR A 349 -3.79 11.29 0.70
C TYR A 349 -4.62 10.02 0.60
N LEU A 350 -4.11 8.92 1.17
CA LEU A 350 -4.82 7.64 1.22
C LEU A 350 -6.05 7.73 2.12
N ALA A 351 -7.23 7.39 1.59
CA ALA A 351 -8.49 7.54 2.31
C ALA A 351 -8.61 6.63 3.55
N ASP A 352 -8.04 5.43 3.47
CA ASP A 352 -8.13 4.38 4.47
C ASP A 352 -6.95 4.42 5.46
N PHE A 353 -7.24 4.37 6.76
CA PHE A 353 -6.19 4.47 7.80
C PHE A 353 -5.30 3.23 7.84
N THR A 354 -5.82 2.04 7.54
CA THR A 354 -5.02 0.83 7.47
C THR A 354 -3.96 0.99 6.39
N GLN A 355 -4.32 1.45 5.20
CA GLN A 355 -3.34 1.68 4.13
C GLN A 355 -2.30 2.76 4.48
N ARG A 356 -2.67 3.81 5.22
CA ARG A 356 -1.71 4.81 5.72
C ARG A 356 -0.70 4.18 6.69
N GLN A 357 -1.16 3.34 7.61
CA GLN A 357 -0.27 2.61 8.53
C GLN A 357 0.63 1.61 7.80
N LEU A 358 0.11 0.92 6.79
CA LEU A 358 0.90 0.01 5.97
C LEU A 358 1.99 0.74 5.18
N LEU A 359 1.71 1.94 4.66
CA LEU A 359 2.72 2.74 3.97
C LEU A 359 3.83 3.22 4.92
N ARG A 360 3.47 3.69 6.13
CA ARG A 360 4.42 4.04 7.20
C ARG A 360 5.27 2.85 7.66
N ALA A 361 4.75 1.64 7.54
CA ALA A 361 5.48 0.42 7.85
C ALA A 361 6.50 0.00 6.80
N VAL A 362 6.39 0.54 5.59
CA VAL A 362 7.34 0.25 4.51
C VAL A 362 8.37 1.36 4.34
N ILE A 363 8.00 2.62 4.60
CA ILE A 363 8.88 3.78 4.37
C ILE A 363 9.16 4.46 5.71
N ASP A 364 10.43 4.75 6.00
CA ASP A 364 10.80 5.56 7.15
C ASP A 364 10.68 7.07 6.89
N ARG A 365 10.91 7.90 7.93
CA ARG A 365 10.80 9.37 7.80
C ARG A 365 11.80 9.94 6.76
N GLY A 366 12.94 9.27 6.54
CA GLY A 366 13.93 9.66 5.55
C GLY A 366 13.64 9.16 4.13
N GLY A 367 12.55 8.42 3.94
CA GLY A 367 12.17 7.84 2.65
C GLY A 367 12.84 6.49 2.35
N LYS A 368 13.65 5.94 3.26
CA LYS A 368 14.27 4.62 3.05
C LYS A 368 13.24 3.52 3.25
N LEU A 369 13.40 2.45 2.49
CA LEU A 369 12.59 1.24 2.65
C LEU A 369 13.00 0.49 3.91
N ARG A 370 12.05 0.27 4.80
CA ARG A 370 12.24 -0.47 6.04
C ARG A 370 12.42 -1.96 5.79
N LYS A 371 13.44 -2.55 6.42
CA LYS A 371 13.65 -4.01 6.46
C LYS A 371 12.79 -4.68 7.54
N SER A 372 12.45 -3.96 8.60
CA SER A 372 11.58 -4.39 9.69
C SER A 372 10.52 -3.32 10.02
N TRP A 373 9.37 -3.76 10.51
CA TRP A 373 8.31 -2.90 11.06
C TRP A 373 8.30 -2.92 12.59
N THR A 374 9.43 -3.28 13.20
CA THR A 374 9.63 -3.17 14.64
C THR A 374 9.44 -1.71 15.05
N GLY A 375 8.57 -1.46 16.04
CA GLY A 375 8.34 -0.13 16.63
C GLY A 375 7.17 0.67 16.07
N LEU A 376 6.57 0.26 14.95
CA LEU A 376 5.36 0.92 14.43
C LEU A 376 4.07 0.33 15.01
N VAL A 377 4.18 -0.78 15.73
CA VAL A 377 3.05 -1.52 16.30
C VAL A 377 3.18 -1.54 17.80
N GLY A 378 2.53 -0.58 18.47
CA GLY A 378 2.27 -0.68 19.90
C GLY A 378 1.29 -1.83 20.14
N PRO A 379 1.68 -2.90 20.87
CA PRO A 379 0.73 -3.96 21.22
C PRO A 379 -0.45 -3.35 21.97
N GLY A 380 -1.66 -3.82 21.66
CA GLY A 380 -2.89 -3.30 22.25
C GLY A 380 -3.54 -2.11 21.53
N LEU A 381 -2.90 -1.52 20.49
CA LEU A 381 -3.54 -0.50 19.66
C LEU A 381 -4.13 -1.07 18.36
N THR A 382 -5.31 -0.61 17.99
CA THR A 382 -5.89 -0.80 16.65
C THR A 382 -5.15 0.06 15.63
N LEU A 383 -5.25 -0.28 14.34
CA LEU A 383 -4.67 0.54 13.26
C LEU A 383 -5.27 1.96 13.20
N ALA A 384 -6.54 2.11 13.59
CA ALA A 384 -7.20 3.41 13.70
C ALA A 384 -6.61 4.26 14.83
N GLN A 385 -6.33 3.64 15.99
CA GLN A 385 -5.68 4.31 17.11
C GLN A 385 -4.23 4.69 16.78
N LEU A 386 -3.48 3.82 16.10
CA LEU A 386 -2.13 4.15 15.63
C LEU A 386 -2.17 5.35 14.67
N ASP A 387 -3.10 5.38 13.72
CA ASP A 387 -3.27 6.51 12.81
C ASP A 387 -3.69 7.80 13.53
N PHE A 388 -4.52 7.68 14.56
CA PHE A 388 -4.83 8.81 15.43
C PHE A 388 -3.61 9.29 16.23
N GLY A 389 -2.72 8.41 16.66
CA GLY A 389 -1.46 8.78 17.32
C GLY A 389 -0.61 9.72 16.45
N TRP A 390 -0.51 9.45 15.15
CA TRP A 390 0.16 10.36 14.20
C TRP A 390 -0.55 11.72 14.07
N LEU A 391 -1.88 11.71 14.06
CA LEU A 391 -2.65 12.94 14.02
C LEU A 391 -2.51 13.75 15.32
N LEU A 392 -2.42 13.07 16.46
CA LEU A 392 -2.22 13.67 17.78
C LEU A 392 -0.82 14.28 17.90
N LEU A 393 0.20 13.61 17.35
CA LEU A 393 1.55 14.15 17.21
C LEU A 393 1.52 15.51 16.49
N HIS A 394 0.96 15.55 15.27
CA HIS A 394 0.85 16.80 14.51
C HIS A 394 -0.02 17.86 15.19
N LEU A 395 -1.09 17.45 15.87
CA LEU A 395 -1.91 18.39 16.63
C LEU A 395 -1.08 19.05 17.74
N GLY A 396 -0.24 18.29 18.45
CA GLY A 396 0.66 18.81 19.48
C GLY A 396 1.73 19.73 18.92
N GLU A 397 2.43 19.33 17.85
CA GLU A 397 3.43 20.15 17.16
C GLU A 397 2.84 21.51 16.77
N VAL A 398 1.72 21.49 16.05
CA VAL A 398 1.12 22.70 15.49
C VAL A 398 0.45 23.56 16.57
N ALA A 399 -0.19 22.94 17.57
CA ALA A 399 -0.82 23.68 18.66
C ALA A 399 0.23 24.45 19.47
N ASP A 400 1.36 23.82 19.80
CA ASP A 400 2.44 24.49 20.53
C ASP A 400 3.14 25.54 19.66
N TYR A 401 3.48 25.19 18.41
CA TYR A 401 4.15 26.09 17.48
C TYR A 401 3.37 27.38 17.19
N LEU A 402 2.03 27.31 17.11
CA LEU A 402 1.21 28.49 16.75
C LEU A 402 0.60 29.18 17.96
N LEU A 403 0.20 28.40 18.97
CA LEU A 403 -0.65 28.86 20.07
C LEU A 403 -0.08 28.53 21.45
N GLY A 404 1.10 27.89 21.51
CA GLY A 404 1.80 27.59 22.75
C GLY A 404 2.41 28.83 23.39
N LEU A 405 2.59 28.76 24.71
CA LEU A 405 3.17 29.85 25.50
C LEU A 405 4.70 29.95 25.35
N ARG A 406 5.35 28.92 24.79
CA ARG A 406 6.77 28.89 24.43
C ARG A 406 7.02 29.17 22.94
N ARG A 407 6.04 29.73 22.22
CA ARG A 407 6.16 30.04 20.79
C ARG A 407 7.33 30.98 20.51
N ARG A 408 8.04 30.74 19.41
CA ARG A 408 9.08 31.65 18.92
C ARG A 408 8.51 33.04 18.58
N PRO A 409 9.17 34.14 19.00
CA PRO A 409 8.63 35.50 18.89
C PRO A 409 8.53 36.02 17.45
N ASP A 410 9.27 35.43 16.51
CA ASP A 410 9.26 35.73 15.07
C ASP A 410 8.00 35.21 14.34
N ILE A 411 7.28 34.26 14.95
CA ILE A 411 6.06 33.70 14.38
C ILE A 411 4.87 34.61 14.74
N ASN A 412 4.19 35.11 13.70
CA ASN A 412 2.91 35.82 13.83
C ASN A 412 1.74 34.93 13.35
N PRO A 413 1.02 34.25 14.26
CA PRO A 413 -0.03 33.29 13.88
C PRO A 413 -1.24 33.94 13.20
N ASP A 414 -1.51 35.23 13.46
CA ASP A 414 -2.66 35.92 12.85
C ASP A 414 -2.52 36.07 11.34
N ARG A 415 -1.29 35.96 10.82
CA ARG A 415 -0.98 35.96 9.38
C ARG A 415 -1.08 34.56 8.77
N ILE A 416 -1.15 33.51 9.58
CA ILE A 416 -1.17 32.12 9.11
C ILE A 416 -2.61 31.68 8.86
N ARG A 417 -2.88 31.26 7.63
CA ARG A 417 -4.19 30.74 7.23
C ARG A 417 -4.53 29.49 8.03
N GLY A 418 -5.74 29.43 8.57
CA GLY A 418 -6.24 28.27 9.32
C GLY A 418 -6.06 28.36 10.83
N VAL A 419 -5.19 29.24 11.35
CA VAL A 419 -4.94 29.40 12.80
C VAL A 419 -6.22 29.68 13.58
N LYS A 420 -7.08 30.58 13.10
CA LYS A 420 -8.36 30.87 13.77
C LYS A 420 -9.25 29.63 13.92
N ARG A 421 -9.22 28.73 12.93
CA ARG A 421 -10.00 27.49 12.95
C ARG A 421 -9.39 26.45 13.90
N LEU A 422 -8.05 26.34 13.92
CA LEU A 422 -7.34 25.55 14.92
C LEU A 422 -7.61 26.06 16.33
N GLY A 423 -7.53 27.38 16.55
CA GLY A 423 -7.81 28.01 17.84
C GLY A 423 -9.25 27.74 18.32
N LYS A 424 -10.22 27.78 17.40
CA LYS A 424 -11.61 27.39 17.70
C LYS A 424 -11.71 25.91 18.07
N LEU A 425 -11.11 25.01 17.29
CA LEU A 425 -11.07 23.58 17.62
C LEU A 425 -10.51 23.35 19.03
N LEU A 426 -9.36 23.94 19.37
CA LEU A 426 -8.74 23.79 20.67
C LEU A 426 -9.60 24.37 21.80
N GLN A 427 -10.30 25.49 21.55
CA GLN A 427 -11.26 26.04 22.51
C GLN A 427 -12.45 25.10 22.73
N ASP A 428 -13.01 24.54 21.66
CA ASP A 428 -14.14 23.61 21.74
C ASP A 428 -13.72 22.32 22.49
N LEU A 429 -12.53 21.78 22.20
CA LEU A 429 -11.96 20.63 22.91
C LEU A 429 -11.69 20.95 24.39
N ALA A 430 -11.14 22.12 24.70
CA ALA A 430 -10.87 22.54 26.07
C ALA A 430 -12.15 22.71 26.89
N THR A 431 -13.21 23.24 26.27
CA THR A 431 -14.53 23.40 26.91
C THR A 431 -15.14 22.03 27.22
N LYS A 432 -15.08 21.08 26.27
CA LYS A 432 -15.54 19.70 26.51
C LYS A 432 -14.71 19.00 27.59
N ALA A 433 -13.40 19.21 27.62
CA ALA A 433 -12.55 18.66 28.66
C ALA A 433 -12.92 19.25 30.03
N GLU A 434 -13.13 20.56 30.12
CA GLU A 434 -13.54 21.25 31.34
C GLU A 434 -14.80 20.63 31.97
N GLU A 435 -15.80 20.26 31.17
CA GLU A 435 -17.02 19.60 31.66
C GLU A 435 -16.77 18.21 32.27
N LYS A 436 -15.66 17.57 31.92
CA LYS A 436 -15.28 16.20 32.33
C LYS A 436 -14.19 16.17 33.39
N LEU A 437 -13.52 17.29 33.65
CA LEU A 437 -12.46 17.37 34.63
C LEU A 437 -13.01 17.26 36.06
N PRO A 438 -12.29 16.55 36.96
CA PRO A 438 -12.61 16.54 38.39
C PRO A 438 -12.73 17.96 38.99
N PRO A 439 -13.43 18.12 40.12
CA PRO A 439 -13.40 19.37 40.87
C PRO A 439 -11.99 19.66 41.38
N GLY A 440 -11.64 20.94 41.50
CA GLY A 440 -10.34 21.40 41.98
C GLY A 440 -10.33 22.92 42.19
N ASP A 441 -9.41 23.39 43.03
CA ASP A 441 -9.36 24.79 43.49
C ASP A 441 -8.82 25.76 42.42
N SER A 442 -8.07 25.24 41.46
CA SER A 442 -7.60 25.98 40.29
C SER A 442 -7.73 25.14 39.01
N VAL A 443 -7.61 25.81 37.86
CA VAL A 443 -7.57 25.13 36.55
C VAL A 443 -6.46 24.07 36.54
N ALA A 444 -5.27 24.39 37.07
CA ALA A 444 -4.15 23.46 37.14
C ALA A 444 -4.46 22.22 38.01
N ASP A 445 -5.08 22.40 39.18
CA ASP A 445 -5.41 21.28 40.09
C ASP A 445 -6.39 20.30 39.43
N ARG A 446 -7.35 20.82 38.66
CA ARG A 446 -8.31 19.99 37.92
C ARG A 446 -7.62 19.11 36.87
N TRP A 447 -6.64 19.66 36.16
CA TRP A 447 -5.85 18.90 35.18
C TRP A 447 -4.88 17.92 35.84
N GLU A 448 -4.24 18.30 36.95
CA GLU A 448 -3.37 17.42 37.74
C GLU A 448 -4.13 16.25 38.38
N ALA A 449 -5.43 16.37 38.60
CA ALA A 449 -6.26 15.26 39.03
C ALA A 449 -6.37 14.16 37.94
N LEU A 450 -6.11 14.46 36.67
CA LEU A 450 -6.10 13.46 35.61
C LEU A 450 -4.83 12.60 35.68
N ASN A 451 -5.03 11.30 35.84
CA ASN A 451 -3.94 10.32 35.78
C ASN A 451 -3.17 10.38 34.45
N ALA A 452 -3.87 10.61 33.33
CA ALA A 452 -3.22 10.74 32.03
C ALA A 452 -2.32 11.98 31.94
N PHE A 453 -2.72 13.11 32.52
CA PHE A 453 -1.89 14.32 32.56
C PHE A 453 -0.62 14.07 33.37
N LYS A 454 -0.75 13.49 34.58
CA LYS A 454 0.38 13.11 35.43
C LYS A 454 1.33 12.15 34.72
N GLN A 455 0.82 11.07 34.12
CA GLN A 455 1.66 10.08 33.43
C GLN A 455 2.47 10.68 32.28
N VAL A 456 1.88 11.58 31.50
CA VAL A 456 2.59 12.21 30.38
C VAL A 456 3.58 13.25 30.92
N LEU A 457 3.22 14.04 31.93
CA LEU A 457 4.12 14.99 32.61
C LEU A 457 5.32 14.29 33.27
N ASP A 458 5.09 13.13 33.89
CA ASP A 458 6.08 12.30 34.58
C ASP A 458 6.94 11.45 33.63
N SER A 459 6.64 11.48 32.33
CA SER A 459 7.46 10.84 31.31
C SER A 459 8.88 11.46 31.25
N PRO A 460 9.94 10.67 31.02
CA PRO A 460 11.31 11.19 30.88
C PRO A 460 11.42 12.22 29.75
N TYR A 461 10.72 12.01 28.63
CA TYR A 461 10.70 12.92 27.48
C TYR A 461 10.04 14.29 27.77
N ASN A 462 9.57 14.50 29.00
CA ASN A 462 8.97 15.74 29.47
C ASN A 462 9.71 16.35 30.66
N ALA A 463 10.94 15.95 30.96
CA ALA A 463 11.71 16.52 32.08
C ALA A 463 11.79 18.06 32.02
N GLY A 464 12.20 18.62 30.87
CA GLY A 464 12.23 20.07 30.65
C GLY A 464 10.84 20.73 30.71
N SER A 465 9.82 20.10 30.12
CA SER A 465 8.43 20.57 30.19
C SER A 465 7.89 20.56 31.63
N ARG A 466 8.27 19.57 32.45
CA ARG A 466 7.89 19.43 33.85
C ARG A 466 8.53 20.50 34.72
N ARG A 467 9.84 20.74 34.55
CA ARG A 467 10.55 21.81 35.24
C ARG A 467 9.92 23.17 34.93
N TRP A 468 9.72 23.47 33.65
CA TRP A 468 9.04 24.70 33.23
C TRP A 468 7.61 24.81 33.80
N TYR A 469 6.86 23.71 33.81
CA TYR A 469 5.53 23.68 34.40
C TYR A 469 5.55 24.03 35.89
N GLN A 470 6.51 23.52 36.65
CA GLN A 470 6.65 23.81 38.09
C GLN A 470 7.10 25.25 38.36
N ASP A 471 8.05 25.76 37.58
CA ASP A 471 8.68 27.07 37.83
C ASP A 471 7.83 28.26 37.32
N GLU A 472 7.24 28.10 36.13
CA GLU A 472 6.62 29.20 35.38
C GLU A 472 5.21 28.91 34.88
N GLY A 473 4.87 27.64 34.65
CA GLY A 473 3.60 27.24 34.07
C GLY A 473 2.44 27.29 35.08
N ARG A 474 2.54 26.47 36.13
CA ARG A 474 1.52 26.16 37.13
C ARG A 474 1.06 27.41 37.86
N GLY A 475 -0.23 27.74 37.73
CA GLY A 475 -0.86 28.88 38.39
C GLY A 475 -0.38 30.27 37.93
N ARG A 476 0.63 30.37 37.04
CA ARG A 476 1.20 31.63 36.57
C ARG A 476 0.90 31.88 35.10
N LYS A 477 1.49 31.09 34.19
CA LYS A 477 1.35 31.29 32.73
C LYS A 477 0.17 30.48 32.15
N LEU A 478 -0.09 29.28 32.65
CA LEU A 478 -1.17 28.41 32.19
C LEU A 478 -2.47 28.74 32.94
N LYS A 479 -3.20 29.77 32.50
CA LYS A 479 -4.38 30.29 33.24
C LYS A 479 -5.72 29.75 32.75
N SER A 480 -5.80 29.22 31.53
CA SER A 480 -7.05 28.71 30.95
C SER A 480 -7.00 27.21 30.66
N HIS A 481 -8.17 26.57 30.55
CA HIS A 481 -8.27 25.18 30.10
C HIS A 481 -7.69 24.97 28.70
N ARG A 482 -7.73 26.00 27.85
CA ARG A 482 -7.11 25.95 26.52
C ARG A 482 -5.58 25.95 26.61
N ASP A 483 -5.00 26.76 27.48
CA ASP A 483 -3.53 26.80 27.66
C ASP A 483 -3.03 25.45 28.19
N LEU A 484 -3.74 24.87 29.18
CA LEU A 484 -3.43 23.55 29.71
C LEU A 484 -3.65 22.43 28.69
N LEU A 485 -4.66 22.52 27.83
CA LEU A 485 -4.84 21.57 26.73
C LEU A 485 -3.67 21.65 25.74
N VAL A 486 -3.25 22.85 25.32
CA VAL A 486 -2.10 23.00 24.40
C VAL A 486 -0.83 22.44 25.05
N PHE A 487 -0.60 22.74 26.33
CA PHE A 487 0.52 22.19 27.08
C PHE A 487 0.44 20.65 27.19
N PHE A 488 -0.74 20.09 27.47
CA PHE A 488 -0.95 18.64 27.49
C PHE A 488 -0.67 17.99 26.13
N LEU A 489 -1.10 18.61 25.03
CA LEU A 489 -0.84 18.14 23.67
C LEU A 489 0.66 18.17 23.32
N ARG A 490 1.38 19.22 23.73
CA ARG A 490 2.85 19.28 23.63
C ARG A 490 3.51 18.11 24.36
N MET A 491 3.11 17.86 25.61
CA MET A 491 3.69 16.74 26.36
C MET A 491 3.36 15.38 25.71
N CYS A 492 2.15 15.23 25.16
CA CYS A 492 1.79 14.02 24.40
C CYS A 492 2.65 13.89 23.14
N ARG A 493 2.92 14.98 22.42
CA ARG A 493 3.81 15.02 21.24
C ARG A 493 5.19 14.49 21.60
N ASN A 494 5.78 14.97 22.69
CA ASN A 494 7.12 14.54 23.12
C ASN A 494 7.15 13.03 23.37
N VAL A 495 6.14 12.49 24.08
CA VAL A 495 6.04 11.05 24.31
C VAL A 495 5.86 10.27 23.01
N LEU A 496 5.03 10.75 22.09
CA LEU A 496 4.72 10.08 20.82
C LEU A 496 5.92 10.11 19.84
N ALA A 497 6.69 11.20 19.81
CA ALA A 497 7.88 11.34 18.99
C ALA A 497 8.96 10.30 19.35
N HIS A 498 9.07 10.00 20.65
CA HIS A 498 10.06 9.08 21.21
C HIS A 498 9.56 7.64 21.39
N LEU A 499 8.43 7.25 20.78
CA LEU A 499 8.01 5.85 20.79
C LEU A 499 8.95 5.01 19.91
N ARG A 500 10.12 4.66 20.45
CA ARG A 500 11.09 3.75 19.84
C ARG A 500 10.69 2.28 20.12
N PRO A 501 10.97 1.35 19.19
CA PRO A 501 10.67 -0.08 19.31
C PRO A 501 11.21 -0.79 20.56
N SER A 502 12.36 -0.36 21.06
CA SER A 502 13.09 -1.01 22.16
C SER A 502 12.55 -0.65 23.54
N ASP A 503 11.74 0.41 23.65
CA ASP A 503 11.24 0.85 24.94
C ASP A 503 10.19 -0.13 25.48
N ARG A 504 10.53 -0.80 26.59
CA ARG A 504 9.63 -1.69 27.36
C ARG A 504 8.35 -0.98 27.85
N ARG A 505 8.22 0.34 27.66
CA ARG A 505 7.13 1.22 28.13
C ARG A 505 5.89 1.21 27.21
N LYS A 506 5.52 0.04 26.70
CA LYS A 506 4.36 -0.18 25.79
C LYS A 506 3.02 0.37 26.33
N ARG A 507 2.83 0.41 27.66
CA ARG A 507 1.62 0.96 28.30
C ARG A 507 1.51 2.49 28.19
N VAL A 508 2.65 3.18 28.18
CA VAL A 508 2.68 4.65 28.09
C VAL A 508 2.16 5.10 26.72
N ALA A 509 2.53 4.41 25.64
CA ALA A 509 2.05 4.68 24.29
C ALA A 509 0.51 4.59 24.17
N VAL A 510 -0.08 3.52 24.70
CA VAL A 510 -1.54 3.31 24.68
C VAL A 510 -2.25 4.41 25.46
N ASN A 511 -1.76 4.70 26.67
CA ASN A 511 -2.36 5.70 27.54
C ASN A 511 -2.29 7.10 26.91
N THR A 512 -1.17 7.47 26.29
CA THR A 512 -1.02 8.77 25.62
C THR A 512 -1.96 8.91 24.41
N VAL A 513 -2.02 7.90 23.53
CA VAL A 513 -2.90 7.93 22.34
C VAL A 513 -4.37 7.98 22.76
N MET A 514 -4.75 7.27 23.82
CA MET A 514 -6.14 7.18 24.27
C MET A 514 -6.54 8.26 25.28
N ALA A 515 -5.60 9.06 25.80
CA ALA A 515 -5.88 10.04 26.85
C ALA A 515 -6.93 11.07 26.43
N LEU A 516 -6.74 11.71 25.27
CA LEU A 516 -7.67 12.73 24.78
C LEU A 516 -9.04 12.13 24.39
N PRO A 517 -9.14 11.03 23.61
CA PRO A 517 -10.41 10.34 23.38
C PRO A 517 -11.17 9.99 24.68
N ALA A 518 -10.47 9.42 25.66
CA ALA A 518 -11.07 9.01 26.93
C ALA A 518 -11.54 10.21 27.77
N LEU A 519 -10.75 11.30 27.82
CA LEU A 519 -11.12 12.53 28.51
C LEU A 519 -12.38 13.17 27.92
N LEU A 520 -12.54 13.09 26.60
CA LEU A 520 -13.66 13.69 25.88
C LEU A 520 -14.87 12.76 25.73
N ASP A 521 -14.76 11.50 26.18
CA ASP A 521 -15.75 10.44 25.96
C ASP A 521 -16.15 10.32 24.47
N MET A 522 -15.14 10.36 23.59
CA MET A 522 -15.33 10.42 22.14
C MET A 522 -14.63 9.26 21.43
N PRO A 523 -15.31 8.58 20.49
CA PRO A 523 -14.68 7.58 19.65
C PRO A 523 -13.50 8.16 18.86
N VAL A 524 -12.41 7.39 18.76
CA VAL A 524 -11.15 7.81 18.09
C VAL A 524 -11.38 8.31 16.67
N LEU A 525 -12.24 7.64 15.89
CA LEU A 525 -12.51 8.03 14.50
C LEU A 525 -13.27 9.36 14.41
N GLU A 526 -14.19 9.62 15.33
CA GLU A 526 -14.93 10.89 15.40
C GLU A 526 -13.99 12.04 15.79
N LEU A 527 -13.17 11.83 16.82
CA LEU A 527 -12.19 12.84 17.24
C LEU A 527 -11.17 13.11 16.13
N ALA A 528 -10.70 12.08 15.43
CA ALA A 528 -9.81 12.22 14.30
C ALA A 528 -10.44 13.07 13.18
N GLU A 529 -11.75 12.95 12.93
CA GLU A 529 -12.45 13.80 11.97
C GLU A 529 -12.53 15.26 12.43
N GLN A 530 -12.81 15.51 13.71
CA GLN A 530 -12.84 16.86 14.28
C GLN A 530 -11.46 17.53 14.19
N VAL A 531 -10.39 16.80 14.57
CA VAL A 531 -9.00 17.31 14.50
C VAL A 531 -8.60 17.60 13.06
N ARG A 532 -8.82 16.66 12.12
CA ARG A 532 -8.57 16.90 10.68
C ARG A 532 -9.34 18.10 10.16
N SER A 533 -10.60 18.24 10.54
CA SER A 533 -11.43 19.38 10.13
C SER A 533 -10.86 20.71 10.65
N GLY A 534 -10.45 20.77 11.92
CA GLY A 534 -9.86 21.97 12.52
C GLY A 534 -8.51 22.36 11.89
N MET A 535 -7.68 21.37 11.56
CA MET A 535 -6.35 21.58 10.95
C MET A 535 -6.38 21.74 9.43
N SER A 536 -7.49 21.36 8.76
CA SER A 536 -7.58 21.26 7.29
C SER A 536 -7.20 22.51 6.49
N ARG A 537 -7.24 23.71 7.09
CA ARG A 537 -6.92 24.97 6.41
C ARG A 537 -5.47 25.44 6.57
N LEU A 538 -4.69 24.74 7.39
CA LEU A 538 -3.27 25.00 7.52
C LEU A 538 -2.54 24.59 6.25
N ALA A 539 -1.51 25.36 5.88
CA ALA A 539 -0.67 24.99 4.75
C ALA A 539 0.26 23.83 5.15
N PRO A 540 0.56 22.89 4.24
CA PRO A 540 1.50 21.80 4.51
C PRO A 540 2.86 22.28 5.01
N VAL A 541 3.36 23.40 4.48
CA VAL A 541 4.61 24.03 4.93
C VAL A 541 4.57 24.40 6.41
N THR A 542 3.46 24.97 6.90
CA THR A 542 3.30 25.31 8.33
C THR A 542 3.33 24.08 9.23
N ILE A 543 2.78 22.96 8.76
CA ILE A 543 2.82 21.70 9.52
C ILE A 543 4.24 21.15 9.55
N LYS A 544 4.95 21.19 8.42
CA LYS A 544 6.36 20.77 8.33
C LYS A 544 7.27 21.68 9.16
N ASP A 545 7.03 22.99 9.17
CA ASP A 545 7.79 23.95 9.99
C ASP A 545 7.56 23.70 11.49
N ALA A 546 6.32 23.38 11.90
CA ALA A 546 5.99 23.02 13.27
C ALA A 546 6.69 21.72 13.69
N ALA A 547 6.72 20.71 12.82
CA ALA A 547 7.44 19.47 13.04
C ALA A 547 8.96 19.69 13.13
N ALA A 548 9.54 20.50 12.24
CA ALA A 548 10.97 20.81 12.28
C ALA A 548 11.36 21.63 13.52
N ALA A 549 10.51 22.57 13.96
CA ALA A 549 10.72 23.30 15.20
C ALA A 549 10.61 22.39 16.44
N ALA A 550 9.76 21.36 16.35
CA ALA A 550 9.60 20.34 17.37
C ALA A 550 10.83 19.41 17.47
N ASP A 551 11.31 18.90 16.34
CA ASP A 551 12.50 18.05 16.27
C ASP A 551 13.75 18.80 16.77
N ALA A 552 13.92 20.07 16.37
CA ALA A 552 15.04 20.91 16.83
C ALA A 552 15.00 21.20 18.35
N GLU A 553 13.81 21.26 18.95
CA GLU A 553 13.69 21.39 20.40
C GLU A 553 14.11 20.09 21.09
N ASP A 554 13.84 18.93 20.50
CA ASP A 554 14.20 17.62 21.07
C ASP A 554 15.74 17.37 20.99
N GLU A 555 16.40 17.78 19.90
CA GLU A 555 17.88 17.69 19.73
C GLU A 555 18.65 18.53 20.76
N GLU A 556 18.17 19.74 21.09
CA GLU A 556 18.80 20.62 22.09
C GLU A 556 18.83 20.00 23.51
N TRP A 557 17.91 19.08 23.81
CA TRP A 557 17.87 18.37 25.09
C TRP A 557 18.74 17.10 25.11
N GLU A 558 18.85 16.38 23.99
CA GLU A 558 19.73 15.20 23.90
C GLU A 558 21.21 15.61 24.08
N GLU A 559 21.66 16.73 23.50
CA GLU A 559 23.02 17.28 23.70
C GLU A 559 23.27 17.76 25.15
N PHE A 560 22.23 18.14 25.89
CA PHE A 560 22.35 18.59 27.29
C PHE A 560 22.45 17.41 28.27
N GLU A 561 21.78 16.27 28.00
CA GLU A 561 21.88 15.05 28.82
C GLU A 561 23.19 14.29 28.58
N GLU A 562 23.72 14.24 27.34
CA GLU A 562 25.04 13.61 27.07
C GLU A 562 26.22 14.37 27.70
N GLY A 563 26.05 15.66 28.03
CA GLY A 563 27.09 16.47 28.68
C GLY A 563 27.21 16.30 30.19
N GLU A 564 26.27 15.61 30.86
CA GLU A 564 26.27 15.43 32.33
C GLU A 564 26.61 13.99 32.78
N ASP A 565 26.66 13.00 31.89
CA ASP A 565 26.86 11.58 32.24
C ASP A 565 27.99 10.86 31.43
N GLU A 566 29.08 11.56 31.06
CA GLU A 566 30.33 10.90 30.61
C GLU A 566 31.18 10.41 31.81
N ASP A 567 30.63 9.50 32.61
CA ASP A 567 31.44 8.64 33.50
C ASP A 567 31.11 7.16 33.22
N GLU A 568 31.93 6.59 32.34
CA GLU A 568 32.47 5.23 32.38
C GLU A 568 31.50 4.04 32.60
N TYR A 569 30.92 3.51 31.51
CA TYR A 569 30.53 2.09 31.44
C TYR A 569 30.75 1.52 30.03
N GLU A 570 31.95 0.96 29.79
CA GLU A 570 32.15 -0.07 28.78
C GLU A 570 31.56 -1.39 29.31
N GLU A 571 30.32 -1.72 28.92
CA GLU A 571 29.82 -3.10 29.02
C GLU A 571 29.75 -3.71 27.60
N GLU A 572 30.64 -4.66 27.36
CA GLU A 572 30.59 -5.60 26.23
C GLU A 572 29.23 -6.33 26.24
N LEU A 573 28.35 -5.99 25.31
CA LEU A 573 27.14 -6.76 25.06
C LEU A 573 27.50 -8.00 24.22
N GLU A 574 27.62 -9.13 24.90
CA GLU A 574 27.62 -10.45 24.27
C GLU A 574 26.28 -10.66 23.54
N GLU A 575 26.35 -10.76 22.21
CA GLU A 575 25.29 -11.28 21.36
C GLU A 575 25.12 -12.77 21.63
N ASP A 576 24.14 -13.20 22.43
CA ASP A 576 23.59 -14.57 22.38
C ASP A 576 22.31 -14.70 23.23
N GLU A 577 21.14 -14.79 22.57
CA GLU A 577 19.93 -15.56 22.96
C GLU A 577 18.69 -15.02 22.22
N TRP A 578 18.52 -15.45 20.97
CA TRP A 578 17.24 -15.41 20.25
C TRP A 578 16.99 -16.74 19.54
N GLU A 579 16.93 -17.84 20.30
CA GLU A 579 16.38 -19.11 19.81
C GLU A 579 15.49 -19.73 20.91
N GLU A 580 14.22 -19.31 20.99
CA GLU A 580 13.13 -20.18 21.50
C GLU A 580 11.76 -19.50 21.31
N LEU A 581 11.19 -19.57 20.10
CA LEU A 581 9.73 -19.46 19.88
C LEU A 581 9.28 -19.98 18.49
N GLU A 582 10.03 -20.93 17.91
CA GLU A 582 9.62 -21.71 16.73
C GLU A 582 9.18 -23.11 17.15
N ALA A 583 7.96 -23.24 17.69
CA ALA A 583 7.40 -24.55 18.03
C ALA A 583 5.88 -24.63 17.87
N TRP A 584 5.31 -24.10 16.78
CA TRP A 584 3.91 -24.34 16.40
C TRP A 584 3.74 -24.62 14.89
N GLY A 585 4.70 -25.35 14.31
CA GLY A 585 4.61 -25.93 12.98
C GLY A 585 4.66 -27.45 13.05
N GLY A 586 3.50 -28.09 13.21
CA GLY A 586 3.37 -29.54 13.03
C GLY A 586 3.70 -29.93 11.59
N GLY A 587 4.60 -30.89 11.45
CA GLY A 587 5.22 -31.28 10.19
C GLY A 587 4.54 -32.42 9.45
N GLU A 588 5.02 -32.65 8.24
CA GLU A 588 4.99 -33.94 7.58
C GLU A 588 6.30 -34.15 6.79
N LYS A 589 6.75 -35.40 6.79
CA LYS A 589 8.14 -35.88 6.75
C LYS A 589 8.75 -35.97 5.34
N GLY A 590 10.09 -35.86 5.26
CA GLY A 590 10.87 -36.32 4.12
C GLY A 590 12.37 -36.02 4.24
N SER A 591 13.13 -37.00 4.73
CA SER A 591 14.56 -37.01 5.10
C SER A 591 15.58 -36.66 3.99
N GLY A 592 16.69 -36.01 4.37
CA GLY A 592 17.95 -36.00 3.61
C GLY A 592 19.05 -35.15 4.24
N ARG A 593 20.10 -35.80 4.75
CA ARG A 593 21.23 -35.26 5.54
C ARG A 593 22.14 -34.25 4.80
N GLY A 594 22.66 -33.29 5.58
CA GLY A 594 24.11 -32.99 5.65
C GLY A 594 24.56 -31.60 5.18
N GLY A 595 25.25 -30.86 6.06
CA GLY A 595 26.22 -29.82 5.68
C GLY A 595 26.13 -28.49 6.43
N ARG A 596 27.06 -28.27 7.38
CA ARG A 596 27.35 -27.04 8.13
C ARG A 596 28.12 -26.02 7.26
N ALA A 597 27.75 -24.73 7.35
CA ALA A 597 28.54 -23.48 7.24
C ALA A 597 27.51 -22.34 6.98
N GLY A 598 27.37 -21.23 7.70
CA GLY A 598 28.34 -20.40 8.40
C GLY A 598 28.73 -19.23 7.49
N GLY A 599 28.08 -18.06 7.60
CA GLY A 599 28.50 -16.83 6.90
C GLY A 599 27.42 -15.77 6.70
N ALA A 600 27.65 -14.60 7.28
CA ALA A 600 26.80 -13.42 7.33
C ALA A 600 26.48 -12.76 5.96
N ALA A 601 25.32 -12.12 5.90
CA ALA A 601 24.75 -11.50 4.71
C ALA A 601 25.18 -10.02 4.53
N THR A 602 25.79 -9.71 3.39
CA THR A 602 26.05 -8.35 2.93
C THR A 602 25.21 -8.08 1.68
N VAL A 603 24.28 -7.11 1.76
CA VAL A 603 23.43 -6.69 0.63
C VAL A 603 24.06 -5.46 -0.03
N CYS A 604 24.73 -5.64 -1.17
CA CYS A 604 25.23 -4.55 -2.01
C CYS A 604 24.36 -4.36 -3.25
N ALA A 605 23.93 -3.11 -3.47
CA ALA A 605 23.22 -2.63 -4.64
C ALA A 605 24.22 -2.19 -5.72
N ILE A 606 24.12 -2.72 -6.94
CA ILE A 606 24.85 -2.19 -8.11
C ILE A 606 23.98 -2.30 -9.37
N PHE A 607 23.50 -1.16 -9.86
CA PHE A 607 23.29 -0.90 -11.30
C PHE A 607 23.80 0.52 -11.59
N GLY A 608 24.88 0.63 -12.36
CA GLY A 608 25.47 1.91 -12.76
C GLY A 608 26.88 1.80 -13.30
N GLY A 609 27.10 1.03 -14.37
CA GLY A 609 28.37 1.03 -15.10
C GLY A 609 28.47 2.19 -16.09
N ARG A 610 29.43 3.10 -15.88
CA ARG A 610 30.09 3.87 -16.95
C ARG A 610 31.60 3.61 -16.84
N SER A 611 32.15 2.99 -17.88
CA SER A 611 33.58 2.67 -18.02
C SER A 611 34.33 3.82 -18.69
N ALA A 612 35.50 4.15 -18.14
CA ALA A 612 36.65 4.64 -18.89
C ALA A 612 37.92 4.23 -18.14
N ASN A 613 38.71 3.33 -18.71
CA ASN A 613 40.12 3.15 -18.33
C ASN A 613 41.00 3.03 -19.58
N ARG A 614 42.15 3.69 -19.52
CA ARG A 614 43.24 3.74 -20.50
C ARG A 614 44.15 2.49 -20.40
N SER A 615 44.96 2.31 -21.47
CA SER A 615 46.09 1.39 -21.71
C SER A 615 45.72 -0.10 -21.83
N GLY A 616 45.94 -0.83 -22.95
CA GLY A 616 47.14 -1.07 -23.79
C GLY A 616 47.56 -2.53 -23.49
N CYS A 617 47.84 -3.50 -24.38
CA CYS A 617 48.31 -3.58 -25.76
C CYS A 617 48.09 -5.03 -26.30
N GLN A 618 48.36 -5.25 -27.60
CA GLN A 618 48.59 -6.52 -28.36
C GLN A 618 47.44 -7.21 -29.16
N ILE A 619 47.24 -6.71 -30.38
CA ILE A 619 47.35 -7.34 -31.73
C ILE A 619 47.14 -8.87 -31.88
N SER A 620 46.11 -9.28 -32.67
CA SER A 620 46.28 -10.05 -33.93
C SER A 620 45.06 -9.97 -34.89
N SER A 621 45.40 -9.65 -36.14
CA SER A 621 44.76 -9.65 -37.47
C SER A 621 43.39 -10.31 -37.80
N SER A 622 42.47 -9.48 -38.34
CA SER A 622 41.81 -9.47 -39.70
C SER A 622 40.91 -10.64 -40.20
N PRO A 623 40.00 -10.46 -41.21
CA PRO A 623 39.39 -9.25 -41.83
C PRO A 623 37.84 -9.28 -42.12
N TRP A 624 37.19 -8.09 -42.09
CA TRP A 624 36.13 -7.42 -42.94
C TRP A 624 35.14 -8.23 -43.84
N PRO A 625 33.92 -7.74 -44.23
CA PRO A 625 33.57 -6.33 -44.59
C PRO A 625 32.16 -5.79 -44.18
N PRO A 626 31.82 -4.52 -44.50
CA PRO A 626 30.83 -3.65 -43.80
C PRO A 626 29.58 -3.32 -44.63
N LEU A 627 28.61 -2.59 -44.08
CA LEU A 627 27.66 -1.75 -44.84
C LEU A 627 27.02 -0.63 -43.97
N SER A 628 27.53 0.60 -44.20
CA SER A 628 26.85 1.89 -44.42
C SER A 628 25.65 2.36 -43.56
N ALA A 629 25.87 3.50 -42.89
CA ALA A 629 24.85 4.47 -42.50
C ALA A 629 24.85 5.67 -43.49
N PRO A 630 23.71 6.33 -43.76
CA PRO A 630 23.71 7.64 -44.36
C PRO A 630 23.70 8.75 -43.30
N THR A 631 24.61 9.68 -43.50
CA THR A 631 24.75 11.01 -42.88
C THR A 631 23.75 12.00 -43.46
N LEU A 632 23.42 13.04 -42.68
CA LEU A 632 23.19 14.45 -43.03
C LEU A 632 22.53 15.11 -41.79
N GLY A 633 22.93 16.24 -41.23
CA GLY A 633 23.88 17.26 -41.63
C GLY A 633 23.51 18.50 -40.82
N ARG A 634 24.31 18.83 -39.81
CA ARG A 634 24.12 19.98 -38.91
C ARG A 634 24.83 21.18 -39.52
N ARG A 635 24.16 22.33 -39.64
CA ARG A 635 24.82 23.63 -39.83
C ARG A 635 24.41 24.59 -38.72
N SER A 636 25.44 25.21 -38.17
CA SER A 636 25.50 26.16 -37.07
C SER A 636 25.19 27.59 -37.54
N GLY A 637 24.68 28.42 -36.63
CA GLY A 637 24.63 29.87 -36.78
C GLY A 637 23.71 30.54 -35.75
N PRO A 638 24.21 31.44 -34.88
CA PRO A 638 23.44 32.09 -33.81
C PRO A 638 22.73 33.35 -34.32
N VAL A 639 21.68 33.84 -33.64
CA VAL A 639 21.29 35.27 -33.54
C VAL A 639 20.05 35.48 -32.66
N ALA A 640 20.20 36.46 -31.76
CA ALA A 640 19.26 37.42 -31.16
C ALA A 640 17.88 37.02 -30.59
N ILE A 641 17.71 37.52 -29.36
CA ILE A 641 16.48 37.79 -28.62
C ILE A 641 15.49 38.62 -29.45
N ARG A 642 14.23 38.17 -29.53
CA ARG A 642 13.06 39.06 -29.70
C ARG A 642 11.82 38.46 -29.04
N ARG A 643 11.37 39.10 -27.97
CA ARG A 643 10.02 38.96 -27.42
C ARG A 643 9.01 39.37 -28.51
N THR A 644 8.06 38.49 -28.82
CA THR A 644 6.78 38.89 -29.40
C THR A 644 5.67 38.12 -28.69
N ALA A 645 4.72 38.89 -28.17
CA ALA A 645 3.45 38.41 -27.70
C ALA A 645 2.57 38.12 -28.92
N THR A 646 1.85 36.99 -28.89
CA THR A 646 0.70 36.78 -29.76
C THR A 646 -0.41 36.14 -28.95
N ALA A 647 -1.52 36.87 -28.90
CA ALA A 647 -2.77 36.49 -28.30
C ALA A 647 -3.49 35.41 -29.11
N GLY A 648 -4.17 34.52 -28.39
CA GLY A 648 -5.52 34.05 -28.69
C GLY A 648 -5.76 33.27 -29.99
N VAL A 649 -5.92 31.94 -29.86
CA VAL A 649 -7.04 31.23 -30.50
C VAL A 649 -7.66 30.28 -29.48
N LEU A 650 -8.84 30.67 -29.01
CA LEU A 650 -9.81 29.86 -28.29
C LEU A 650 -10.36 28.78 -29.25
N LEU A 651 -10.07 27.51 -28.96
CA LEU A 651 -10.87 26.40 -29.48
C LEU A 651 -11.64 25.78 -28.32
N ARG A 652 -12.87 26.29 -28.14
CA ARG A 652 -13.96 25.61 -27.43
C ARG A 652 -14.31 24.36 -28.25
N ALA A 653 -13.99 23.18 -27.73
CA ALA A 653 -14.61 21.94 -28.16
C ALA A 653 -15.61 21.50 -27.08
N ASN A 654 -16.88 21.50 -27.47
CA ASN A 654 -18.04 21.25 -26.62
C ASN A 654 -17.98 19.89 -25.92
N ALA A 655 -18.18 19.95 -24.61
CA ALA A 655 -18.54 18.81 -23.79
C ALA A 655 -20.00 18.41 -24.07
N HIS A 656 -20.20 17.24 -24.68
CA HIS A 656 -21.44 16.47 -24.54
C HIS A 656 -21.12 15.15 -23.83
N ILE A 657 -21.07 15.23 -22.50
CA ILE A 657 -21.10 14.07 -21.62
C ILE A 657 -22.57 13.66 -21.50
N HIS A 658 -22.96 12.55 -22.13
CA HIS A 658 -24.20 11.87 -21.78
C HIS A 658 -24.06 11.27 -20.38
N ARG A 659 -24.68 11.94 -19.39
CA ARG A 659 -25.01 11.34 -18.09
C ARG A 659 -26.10 10.29 -18.33
N VAL A 660 -25.74 9.01 -18.30
CA VAL A 660 -26.72 7.93 -18.06
C VAL A 660 -26.84 7.76 -16.55
N ARG A 661 -27.91 8.33 -15.98
CA ARG A 661 -28.41 7.98 -14.64
C ARG A 661 -29.10 6.62 -14.76
N VAL A 662 -28.52 5.57 -14.20
CA VAL A 662 -29.26 4.34 -13.90
C VAL A 662 -29.85 4.52 -12.50
N THR A 663 -31.09 5.00 -12.44
CA THR A 663 -31.96 4.88 -11.26
C THR A 663 -32.57 3.48 -11.30
N ALA A 664 -31.96 2.53 -10.59
CA ALA A 664 -32.64 1.29 -10.23
C ALA A 664 -33.44 1.56 -8.95
N ALA A 665 -34.75 1.75 -9.10
CA ALA A 665 -35.69 1.73 -7.99
C ALA A 665 -35.77 0.29 -7.46
N TYR A 666 -35.24 0.05 -6.27
CA TYR A 666 -35.46 -1.19 -5.52
C TYR A 666 -36.83 -1.06 -4.84
N GLN A 667 -37.87 -1.63 -5.45
CA GLN A 667 -39.14 -1.89 -4.77
C GLN A 667 -39.01 -3.23 -4.04
N ALA A 668 -39.14 -3.20 -2.72
CA ALA A 668 -39.21 -4.40 -1.89
C ALA A 668 -40.49 -5.18 -2.21
N PRO A 669 -40.46 -6.53 -2.26
CA PRO A 669 -41.67 -7.33 -2.41
C PRO A 669 -42.53 -7.27 -1.14
N PRO A 670 -43.86 -7.38 -1.25
CA PRO A 670 -44.76 -7.31 -0.11
C PRO A 670 -44.62 -8.56 0.77
N LEU A 671 -44.61 -8.32 2.08
CA LEU A 671 -44.85 -9.31 3.12
C LEU A 671 -46.19 -10.00 2.87
N ILE A 672 -46.17 -11.32 2.70
CA ILE A 672 -47.34 -12.17 2.93
C ILE A 672 -47.13 -12.79 4.31
N MET A 673 -48.14 -12.60 5.18
CA MET A 673 -48.20 -13.10 6.56
C MET A 673 -47.96 -14.60 6.67
#